data_AF-A0A661N884-F1
#
_entry.id   AF-A0A661N884-F1
#
_cell.length_a   1.000
_cell.length_b   1.000
_cell.length_c   1.000
_cell.angle_alpha   90.00
_cell.angle_beta   90.00
_cell.angle_gamma   90.00
#
_symmetry.space_group_name_H-M   'P 1'
#
loop_
_entity.id
_entity.type
_entity.pdbx_description
1 polymer ?
#
loop_
_entity_poly.entity_id
_entity_poly.type
_entity_poly.pdbx_seq_one_letter_code
_entity_poly.pdbx_strand_id
1 'polypeptide(L)'
;MAMRRKGARQLGFRPVRAIVRIVTLAPPFTVDERVVLRRIKDLLVRHPYIRADLGGSGPIARTLEDVLSTRLAVLHTQRAIADGESAALLGKLRHWEAQLADAVVGEDGSEEARLRYQTTVLLHPEPHAPGERGATAANVASAIGAWEQLRDKRSARTIRSNRVQQNRDFFRHGATLPFYWWRRRRIRRFFPNVILDEPALRETLFAIEQIGPIVDNFAFKGARVARGSTSAALADVAFLYMQLADEFLDELATAAGGHDAAGRLLQTVYRDDTSERPLCDLSLAHLREAGIDPDAHTTKFGLSLSTLFEALDELSATIDALLANADGAIVHATHLFLHHCFQTYLDEAALCAAAPGQRVDQMRLQDAAWHFYRKNNMVMMLWLDLRARLLGLEPAQHVTVIRRWGYLLSAFQIFDDLKDIALDLGKQPSYPLQIASNDFPEEFAWLEQRFGGARLAVTRDEVLEVTLRASGTVQQCMRWSRLIALAHFDNALLYASDQRWRKSWTQRRNSFNPRGGSTSPMRVHAVDRLVHALLATRGTDSVPAVDDEQLAFALDASAYEGSWRIYLTLFPNIRAIYRFATLRMWMTDPEKAQVARQLLRRYPRARANALVGLVDTDVDHQVTGDRLEAFSKLIEV
;
A
#
# COMPACT_ATOMS: atom_id res chain seq x y z
N MET A 1 77.98 10.21 20.12
CA MET A 1 76.61 10.74 19.95
C MET A 1 75.68 9.57 19.63
N ALA A 2 74.97 9.08 20.65
CA ALA A 2 74.04 7.96 20.54
C ALA A 2 72.65 8.47 20.13
N MET A 3 72.13 7.97 19.01
CA MET A 3 70.82 8.33 18.49
C MET A 3 69.72 7.49 19.16
N ARG A 4 68.85 8.17 19.92
CA ARG A 4 67.63 7.63 20.55
C ARG A 4 66.59 7.29 19.47
N ARG A 5 66.17 6.02 19.42
CA ARG A 5 64.86 5.61 18.89
C ARG A 5 63.76 5.97 19.90
N LYS A 6 62.74 6.73 19.50
CA LYS A 6 61.44 6.79 20.18
C LYS A 6 60.30 7.01 19.19
N GLY A 7 59.41 6.01 19.11
CA GLY A 7 57.97 6.22 19.17
C GLY A 7 57.20 6.55 17.89
N ALA A 8 57.07 5.59 16.98
CA ALA A 8 55.89 5.53 16.12
C ALA A 8 54.70 5.03 16.96
N ARG A 9 53.76 5.93 17.31
CA ARG A 9 52.46 5.55 17.88
C ARG A 9 51.66 4.82 16.81
N GLN A 10 51.56 3.50 16.93
CA GLN A 10 50.50 2.71 16.29
C GLN A 10 49.15 3.15 16.87
N LEU A 11 48.41 3.96 16.12
CA LEU A 11 46.99 4.18 16.36
C LEU A 11 46.21 3.01 15.73
N GLY A 12 45.91 2.02 16.58
CA GLY A 12 44.57 1.45 16.72
C GLY A 12 43.93 0.73 15.54
N PHE A 13 44.39 -0.48 15.21
CA PHE A 13 43.44 -1.55 14.87
C PHE A 13 42.81 -2.05 16.18
N ARG A 14 41.78 -1.37 16.69
CA ARG A 14 40.84 -2.05 17.61
C ARG A 14 40.20 -3.17 16.79
N PRO A 15 40.22 -4.43 17.26
CA PRO A 15 39.85 -5.55 16.40
C PRO A 15 38.37 -5.45 16.08
N VAL A 16 38.02 -5.45 14.79
CA VAL A 16 36.63 -5.46 14.29
C VAL A 16 35.76 -6.47 15.06
N ARG A 17 36.34 -7.59 15.52
CA ARG A 17 35.69 -8.58 16.39
C ARG A 17 35.20 -8.06 17.74
N ALA A 18 35.93 -7.14 18.39
CA ALA A 18 35.50 -6.56 19.67
C ALA A 18 34.36 -5.56 19.48
N ILE A 19 34.37 -4.78 18.38
CA ILE A 19 33.29 -3.84 18.04
C ILE A 19 32.03 -4.60 17.65
N VAL A 20 32.14 -5.64 16.81
CA VAL A 20 31.03 -6.55 16.49
C VAL A 20 30.44 -7.12 17.78
N ARG A 21 31.27 -7.67 18.68
CA ARG A 21 30.80 -8.27 19.93
C ARG A 21 30.09 -7.27 20.84
N ILE A 22 30.53 -6.01 20.89
CA ILE A 22 29.92 -4.98 21.75
C ILE A 22 28.57 -4.51 21.18
N VAL A 23 28.48 -4.28 19.86
CA VAL A 23 27.24 -3.77 19.24
C VAL A 23 26.16 -4.85 19.09
N THR A 24 26.55 -6.13 19.02
CA THR A 24 25.60 -7.26 19.00
C THR A 24 25.09 -7.68 20.39
N LEU A 25 25.61 -7.10 21.47
CA LEU A 25 25.12 -7.44 22.81
C LEU A 25 23.78 -6.76 23.07
N ALA A 26 22.78 -7.57 23.43
CA ALA A 26 21.47 -7.08 23.80
C ALA A 26 21.55 -6.13 25.02
N PRO A 27 20.77 -5.03 25.04
CA PRO A 27 20.62 -4.22 26.23
C PRO A 27 19.97 -5.03 27.36
N PRO A 28 20.15 -4.63 28.63
CA PRO A 28 19.51 -5.29 29.75
C PRO A 28 17.98 -5.11 29.68
N PHE A 29 17.27 -6.24 29.66
CA PHE A 29 15.80 -6.29 29.72
C PHE A 29 15.30 -6.68 31.12
N THR A 30 14.22 -6.03 31.57
CA THR A 30 13.47 -6.36 32.79
C THR A 30 12.81 -7.73 32.66
N VAL A 31 12.22 -8.25 33.75
CA VAL A 31 11.52 -9.54 33.74
C VAL A 31 10.31 -9.49 32.80
N ASP A 32 9.53 -8.42 32.87
CA ASP A 32 8.31 -8.24 32.07
C ASP A 32 8.62 -8.04 30.59
N GLU A 33 9.64 -7.24 30.28
CA GLU A 33 10.16 -7.09 28.91
C GLU A 33 10.57 -8.45 28.32
N ARG A 34 11.21 -9.33 29.11
CA ARG A 34 11.55 -10.70 28.68
C ARG A 34 10.34 -11.60 28.48
N VAL A 35 9.23 -11.36 29.19
CA VAL A 35 7.96 -12.08 28.93
C VAL A 35 7.40 -11.67 27.57
N VAL A 36 7.35 -10.36 27.30
CA VAL A 36 6.90 -9.82 26.00
C VAL A 36 7.79 -10.34 24.86
N LEU A 37 9.11 -10.27 25.01
CA LEU A 37 10.06 -10.74 24.00
C LEU A 37 9.93 -12.25 23.72
N ARG A 38 9.64 -13.08 24.74
CA ARG A 38 9.37 -14.52 24.54
C ARG A 38 8.10 -14.74 23.72
N ARG A 39 7.01 -14.06 24.06
CA ARG A 39 5.75 -14.14 23.31
C ARG A 39 5.93 -13.69 21.85
N ILE A 40 6.66 -12.60 21.61
CA ILE A 40 6.96 -12.10 20.27
C ILE A 40 7.84 -13.08 19.49
N LYS A 41 8.84 -13.68 20.13
CA LYS A 41 9.65 -14.73 19.51
C LYS A 41 8.80 -15.90 19.05
N ASP A 42 7.88 -16.38 19.89
CA ASP A 42 6.98 -17.49 19.55
C ASP A 42 6.02 -17.11 18.40
N LEU A 43 5.56 -15.85 18.37
CA LEU A 43 4.77 -15.31 17.27
C LEU A 43 5.57 -15.27 15.96
N LEU A 44 6.81 -14.79 15.98
CA LEU A 44 7.69 -14.72 14.80
C LEU A 44 8.18 -16.08 14.33
N VAL A 45 8.12 -17.12 15.17
CA VAL A 45 8.35 -18.52 14.76
C VAL A 45 7.11 -19.08 14.07
N ARG A 46 5.91 -18.81 14.61
CA ARG A 46 4.64 -19.27 14.03
C ARG A 46 4.28 -18.56 12.72
N HIS A 47 4.61 -17.27 12.61
CA HIS A 47 4.28 -16.40 11.49
C HIS A 47 5.55 -15.73 10.92
N PRO A 48 6.45 -16.50 10.31
CA PRO A 48 7.77 -16.00 9.90
C PRO A 48 7.73 -14.92 8.81
N TYR A 49 6.60 -14.76 8.11
CA TYR A 49 6.38 -13.71 7.12
C TYR A 49 6.20 -12.31 7.70
N ILE A 50 5.96 -12.19 9.02
CA ILE A 50 5.92 -10.91 9.74
C ILE A 50 7.34 -10.33 9.95
N ARG A 51 8.38 -11.19 9.91
CA ARG A 51 9.77 -10.73 10.05
C ARG A 51 10.15 -9.76 8.94
N ALA A 52 11.02 -8.81 9.26
CA ALA A 52 11.70 -7.98 8.27
C ALA A 52 12.62 -8.84 7.39
N ASP A 53 13.07 -8.27 6.26
CA ASP A 53 14.01 -8.92 5.34
C ASP A 53 14.94 -7.86 4.76
N LEU A 54 16.12 -7.80 5.37
CA LEU A 54 17.19 -6.90 5.01
C LEU A 54 18.13 -7.53 3.98
N GLY A 55 18.01 -8.84 3.69
CA GLY A 55 18.81 -9.52 2.68
C GLY A 55 20.32 -9.57 2.96
N GLY A 56 20.77 -9.11 4.13
CA GLY A 56 22.18 -9.08 4.51
C GLY A 56 22.65 -10.42 5.07
N SER A 57 23.79 -10.92 4.59
CA SER A 57 24.39 -12.18 5.04
C SER A 57 25.38 -12.04 6.21
N GLY A 58 25.75 -10.80 6.54
CA GLY A 58 26.69 -10.49 7.63
C GLY A 58 26.08 -10.67 9.03
N PRO A 59 26.91 -10.91 10.07
CA PRO A 59 26.43 -11.08 11.44
C PRO A 59 25.74 -9.83 12.01
N ILE A 60 26.20 -8.61 11.68
CA ILE A 60 25.54 -7.37 12.12
C ILE A 60 24.21 -7.21 11.39
N ALA A 61 24.18 -7.40 10.06
CA ALA A 61 22.94 -7.32 9.29
C ALA A 61 21.86 -8.31 9.78
N ARG A 62 22.24 -9.55 10.12
CA ARG A 62 21.31 -10.54 10.71
C ARG A 62 20.80 -10.12 12.09
N THR A 63 21.69 -9.62 12.94
CA THR A 63 21.28 -9.10 14.27
C THR A 63 20.32 -7.91 14.11
N LEU A 64 20.61 -6.99 13.18
CA LEU A 64 19.74 -5.86 12.87
C LEU A 64 18.36 -6.34 12.38
N GLU A 65 18.31 -7.34 11.50
CA GLU A 65 17.06 -7.92 11.02
C GLU A 65 16.24 -8.56 12.14
N ASP A 66 16.88 -9.28 13.07
CA ASP A 66 16.21 -9.91 14.21
C ASP A 66 15.64 -8.86 15.18
N VAL A 67 16.41 -7.82 15.50
CA VAL A 67 15.96 -6.73 16.39
C VAL A 67 14.83 -5.95 15.73
N LEU A 68 14.98 -5.56 14.46
CA LEU A 68 13.94 -4.88 13.68
C LEU A 68 12.66 -5.71 13.60
N SER A 69 12.77 -7.00 13.30
CA SER A 69 11.61 -7.91 13.27
C SER A 69 10.90 -7.97 14.61
N THR A 70 11.65 -7.96 15.71
CA THR A 70 11.11 -7.96 17.06
C THR A 70 10.39 -6.65 17.35
N ARG A 71 10.98 -5.49 17.04
CA ARG A 71 10.34 -4.18 17.23
C ARG A 71 9.05 -4.06 16.42
N LEU A 72 9.09 -4.42 15.13
CA LEU A 72 7.90 -4.41 14.28
C LEU A 72 6.82 -5.34 14.81
N ALA A 73 7.17 -6.54 15.26
CA ALA A 73 6.20 -7.44 15.86
C ALA A 73 5.60 -6.88 17.15
N VAL A 74 6.39 -6.23 18.01
CA VAL A 74 5.85 -5.50 19.19
C VAL A 74 4.88 -4.43 18.71
N LEU A 75 5.29 -3.57 17.77
CA LEU A 75 4.51 -2.45 17.26
C LEU A 75 3.17 -2.87 16.65
N HIS A 76 3.14 -3.96 15.88
CA HIS A 76 1.95 -4.36 15.10
C HIS A 76 1.11 -5.43 15.78
N THR A 77 1.54 -6.01 16.90
CA THR A 77 0.76 -7.07 17.57
C THR A 77 0.38 -6.72 19.01
N GLN A 78 1.06 -5.77 19.65
CA GLN A 78 0.64 -5.26 20.95
C GLN A 78 -0.36 -4.12 20.76
N ARG A 79 -1.61 -4.35 21.18
CA ARG A 79 -2.72 -3.39 21.07
C ARG A 79 -2.54 -2.11 21.89
N ALA A 80 -1.69 -2.14 22.92
CA ALA A 80 -1.47 -1.01 23.81
C ALA A 80 -0.07 -0.40 23.60
N ILE A 81 0.06 0.49 22.62
CA ILE A 81 1.19 1.43 22.55
C ILE A 81 1.05 2.51 23.65
N ALA A 82 -0.13 2.60 24.29
CA ALA A 82 -0.42 3.50 25.40
C ALA A 82 0.02 2.99 26.79
N ASP A 83 0.39 1.72 26.95
CA ASP A 83 0.93 1.20 28.20
C ASP A 83 2.44 1.49 28.27
N GLY A 84 2.88 2.24 29.30
CA GLY A 84 4.24 2.75 29.42
C GLY A 84 5.36 1.70 29.33
N GLU A 85 5.05 0.42 29.58
CA GLU A 85 6.00 -0.69 29.49
C GLU A 85 6.35 -1.07 28.05
N SER A 86 5.36 -1.13 27.14
CA SER A 86 5.59 -1.41 25.72
C SER A 86 6.40 -0.28 25.06
N ALA A 87 6.14 0.97 25.47
CA ALA A 87 6.89 2.13 25.01
C ALA A 87 8.37 2.08 25.44
N ALA A 88 8.66 1.68 26.69
CA ALA A 88 10.03 1.52 27.18
C ALA A 88 10.80 0.42 26.42
N LEU A 89 10.17 -0.72 26.15
CA LEU A 89 10.74 -1.79 25.35
C LEU A 89 11.04 -1.35 23.92
N LEU A 90 10.09 -0.67 23.26
CA LEU A 90 10.27 -0.12 21.92
C LEU A 90 11.44 0.87 21.88
N GLY A 91 11.56 1.75 22.87
CA GLY A 91 12.69 2.69 22.99
C GLY A 91 14.05 1.98 23.08
N LYS A 92 14.16 0.89 23.87
CA LYS A 92 15.37 0.08 23.96
C LYS A 92 15.72 -0.61 22.64
N LEU A 93 14.72 -1.24 22.00
CA LEU A 93 14.91 -1.91 20.71
C LEU A 93 15.36 -0.92 19.64
N ARG A 94 14.73 0.25 19.57
CA ARG A 94 15.08 1.34 18.63
C ARG A 94 16.51 1.83 18.84
N HIS A 95 16.93 2.05 20.09
CA HIS A 95 18.31 2.47 20.37
C HIS A 95 19.32 1.41 19.90
N TRP A 96 19.00 0.13 20.11
CA TRP A 96 19.84 -0.98 19.65
C TRP A 96 19.87 -1.09 18.11
N GLU A 97 18.72 -0.91 17.45
CA GLU A 97 18.63 -0.85 15.99
C GLU A 97 19.52 0.25 15.41
N ALA A 98 19.49 1.46 15.98
CA ALA A 98 20.31 2.58 15.51
C ALA A 98 21.81 2.26 15.59
N GLN A 99 22.27 1.69 16.70
CA GLN A 99 23.67 1.26 16.86
C GLN A 99 24.07 0.18 15.85
N LEU A 100 23.19 -0.80 15.61
CA LEU A 100 23.40 -1.87 14.63
C LEU A 100 23.39 -1.33 13.19
N ALA A 101 22.50 -0.39 12.87
CA ALA A 101 22.41 0.25 11.57
C ALA A 101 23.65 1.11 11.24
N ASP A 102 24.24 1.78 12.23
CA ASP A 102 25.51 2.49 12.05
C ASP A 102 26.66 1.50 11.85
N ALA A 103 26.67 0.39 12.58
CA ALA A 103 27.71 -0.62 12.50
C ALA A 103 27.65 -1.44 11.19
N VAL A 104 26.47 -1.62 10.58
CA VAL A 104 26.30 -2.42 9.37
C VAL A 104 27.10 -1.85 8.19
N VAL A 105 27.36 -0.54 8.17
CA VAL A 105 28.13 0.15 7.13
C VAL A 105 29.52 -0.46 6.93
N GLY A 106 30.09 -1.06 7.97
CA GLY A 106 31.39 -1.73 7.92
C GLY A 106 31.37 -3.15 7.35
N GLU A 107 30.20 -3.72 7.02
CA GLU A 107 30.07 -5.07 6.44
C GLU A 107 30.05 -5.04 4.90
N ASP A 108 30.69 -6.04 4.28
CA ASP A 108 30.60 -6.24 2.83
C ASP A 108 29.16 -6.55 2.41
N GLY A 109 28.67 -5.87 1.37
CA GLY A 109 27.29 -6.02 0.88
C GLY A 109 26.23 -5.30 1.72
N SER A 110 26.64 -4.44 2.66
CA SER A 110 25.75 -3.70 3.56
C SER A 110 24.89 -2.63 2.90
N GLU A 111 25.21 -2.18 1.68
CA GLU A 111 24.46 -1.13 0.98
C GLU A 111 22.96 -1.48 0.85
N GLU A 112 22.65 -2.69 0.37
CA GLU A 112 21.25 -3.12 0.20
C GLU A 112 20.56 -3.33 1.55
N ALA A 113 21.25 -3.93 2.52
CA ALA A 113 20.70 -4.17 3.86
C ALA A 113 20.36 -2.84 4.57
N ARG A 114 21.25 -1.84 4.47
CA ARG A 114 21.01 -0.50 5.00
C ARG A 114 19.84 0.18 4.31
N LEU A 115 19.78 0.12 2.97
CA LEU A 115 18.67 0.73 2.23
C LEU A 115 17.32 0.08 2.58
N ARG A 116 17.29 -1.25 2.73
CA ARG A 116 16.11 -1.98 3.21
C ARG A 116 15.73 -1.59 4.64
N TYR A 117 16.71 -1.42 5.52
CA TYR A 117 16.47 -0.95 6.89
C TYR A 117 15.85 0.46 6.88
N GLN A 118 16.47 1.41 6.18
CA GLN A 118 15.97 2.78 6.05
C GLN A 118 14.55 2.82 5.46
N THR A 119 14.30 2.03 4.42
CA THR A 119 12.97 1.90 3.81
C THR A 119 11.97 1.33 4.80
N THR A 120 12.35 0.30 5.57
CA THR A 120 11.46 -0.31 6.57
C THR A 120 11.12 0.68 7.69
N VAL A 121 12.08 1.48 8.16
CA VAL A 121 11.81 2.54 9.14
C VAL A 121 10.86 3.61 8.59
N LEU A 122 10.95 3.95 7.30
CA LEU A 122 10.01 4.87 6.67
C LEU A 122 8.60 4.29 6.57
N LEU A 123 8.46 3.03 6.16
CA LEU A 123 7.16 2.36 6.03
C LEU A 123 6.52 2.04 7.40
N HIS A 124 7.34 1.96 8.45
CA HIS A 124 6.94 1.57 9.80
C HIS A 124 7.50 2.52 10.87
N PRO A 125 7.11 3.80 10.80
CA PRO A 125 7.56 4.79 11.76
C PRO A 125 7.03 4.43 13.15
N GLU A 126 7.78 4.81 14.19
CA GLU A 126 7.29 4.69 15.55
C GLU A 126 6.32 5.85 15.85
N PRO A 127 5.14 5.57 16.44
CA PRO A 127 4.21 6.61 16.86
C PRO A 127 4.87 7.60 17.83
N HIS A 128 4.41 8.84 17.81
CA HIS A 128 4.87 9.91 18.71
C HIS A 128 6.35 10.30 18.58
N ALA A 129 7.08 9.76 17.60
CA ALA A 129 8.44 10.20 17.31
C ALA A 129 8.45 11.71 16.95
N PRO A 130 9.42 12.50 17.46
CA PRO A 130 9.60 13.87 17.04
C PRO A 130 10.04 13.90 15.56
N GLY A 131 9.46 14.81 14.78
CA GLY A 131 9.79 14.96 13.37
C GLY A 131 9.48 16.37 12.88
N GLU A 132 10.34 16.87 11.98
CA GLU A 132 10.15 18.15 11.29
C GLU A 132 9.19 17.97 10.09
N ARG A 133 8.36 18.98 9.81
CA ARG A 133 7.48 18.98 8.64
C ARG A 133 8.30 18.83 7.35
N GLY A 134 7.80 18.03 6.41
CA GLY A 134 8.48 17.81 5.12
C GLY A 134 9.70 16.88 5.15
N ALA A 135 10.27 16.55 6.32
CA ALA A 135 11.42 15.64 6.42
C ALA A 135 11.09 14.24 5.89
N THR A 136 9.88 13.75 6.15
CA THR A 136 9.43 12.44 5.64
C THR A 136 9.36 12.42 4.12
N ALA A 137 8.83 13.47 3.49
CA ALA A 137 8.76 13.58 2.04
C ALA A 137 10.15 13.53 1.39
N ALA A 138 11.11 14.31 1.93
CA ALA A 138 12.50 14.30 1.47
C ALA A 138 13.18 12.93 1.66
N ASN A 139 12.94 12.27 2.80
CA ASN A 139 13.50 10.94 3.07
C ASN A 139 12.95 9.87 2.12
N VAL A 140 11.66 9.93 1.78
CA VAL A 140 11.04 9.03 0.79
C VAL A 140 11.67 9.24 -0.59
N ALA A 141 11.82 10.49 -1.04
CA ALA A 141 12.46 10.80 -2.32
C ALA A 141 13.91 10.31 -2.37
N SER A 142 14.68 10.53 -1.31
CA SER A 142 16.06 10.04 -1.18
C SER A 142 16.14 8.51 -1.26
N ALA A 143 15.24 7.80 -0.55
CA ALA A 143 15.18 6.34 -0.61
C ALA A 143 14.82 5.81 -2.00
N ILE A 144 13.90 6.46 -2.71
CA ILE A 144 13.58 6.13 -4.12
C ILE A 144 14.82 6.26 -5.00
N GLY A 145 15.54 7.38 -4.92
CA GLY A 145 16.77 7.60 -5.69
C GLY A 145 17.85 6.54 -5.41
N ALA A 146 18.02 6.16 -4.14
CA ALA A 146 18.94 5.08 -3.76
C ALA A 146 18.53 3.71 -4.32
N TRP A 147 17.24 3.39 -4.33
CA TRP A 147 16.72 2.17 -4.94
C TRP A 147 16.91 2.16 -6.46
N GLU A 148 16.73 3.29 -7.14
CA GLU A 148 16.97 3.42 -8.57
C GLU A 148 18.45 3.17 -8.91
N GLN A 149 19.36 3.81 -8.18
CA GLN A 149 20.80 3.59 -8.35
C GLN A 149 21.19 2.13 -8.10
N LEU A 150 20.65 1.50 -7.05
CA LEU A 150 20.92 0.08 -6.78
C LEU A 150 20.42 -0.82 -7.92
N ARG A 151 19.30 -0.45 -8.54
CA ARG A 151 18.74 -1.20 -9.68
C ARG A 151 19.55 -1.02 -10.95
N ASP A 152 20.10 0.17 -11.19
CA ASP A 152 20.97 0.42 -12.35
C ASP A 152 22.28 -0.35 -12.27
N LYS A 153 22.75 -0.67 -11.06
CA LYS A 153 23.89 -1.58 -10.84
C LYS A 153 23.60 -3.06 -11.17
N ARG A 154 22.34 -3.45 -11.45
CA ARG A 154 21.98 -4.87 -11.70
C ARG A 154 22.57 -5.37 -13.01
N SER A 155 23.17 -6.56 -12.96
CA SER A 155 23.73 -7.21 -14.15
C SER A 155 22.66 -7.54 -15.21
N ALA A 156 23.03 -7.48 -16.49
CA ALA A 156 22.17 -7.90 -17.60
C ALA A 156 21.69 -9.37 -17.47
N ARG A 157 22.51 -10.24 -16.86
CA ARG A 157 22.15 -11.64 -16.56
C ARG A 157 20.98 -11.72 -15.60
N THR A 158 21.01 -10.96 -14.51
CA THR A 158 19.93 -10.90 -13.52
C THR A 158 18.62 -10.39 -14.16
N ILE A 159 18.70 -9.32 -14.96
CA ILE A 159 17.55 -8.76 -15.66
C ILE A 159 16.92 -9.80 -16.61
N ARG A 160 17.75 -10.49 -17.40
CA ARG A 160 17.27 -11.53 -18.32
C ARG A 160 16.61 -12.69 -17.57
N SER A 161 17.23 -13.17 -16.48
CA SER A 161 16.68 -14.25 -15.65
C SER A 161 15.29 -13.89 -15.11
N ASN A 162 15.13 -12.69 -14.55
CA ASN A 162 13.85 -12.23 -14.01
C ASN A 162 12.78 -12.13 -15.10
N ARG A 163 13.14 -11.70 -16.32
CA ARG A 163 12.21 -11.64 -17.44
C ARG A 163 11.77 -13.02 -17.93
N VAL A 164 12.70 -13.99 -17.99
CA VAL A 164 12.38 -15.37 -18.33
C VAL A 164 11.43 -15.97 -17.29
N GLN A 165 11.69 -15.73 -16.01
CA GLN A 165 10.84 -16.19 -14.92
C GLN A 165 9.42 -15.58 -15.03
N GLN A 166 9.32 -14.27 -15.25
CA GLN A 166 8.04 -13.57 -15.46
C GLN A 166 7.25 -14.18 -16.62
N ASN A 167 7.88 -14.35 -17.79
CA ASN A 167 7.22 -14.95 -18.95
C ASN A 167 6.73 -16.37 -18.63
N ARG A 168 7.54 -17.18 -17.95
CA ARG A 168 7.16 -18.53 -17.52
C ARG A 168 5.92 -18.51 -16.62
N ASP A 169 5.85 -17.56 -15.70
CA ASP A 169 4.72 -17.43 -14.78
C ASP A 169 3.43 -17.00 -15.52
N PHE A 170 3.53 -16.12 -16.52
CA PHE A 170 2.40 -15.76 -17.39
C PHE A 170 1.94 -16.92 -18.28
N PHE A 171 2.87 -17.64 -18.92
CA PHE A 171 2.52 -18.82 -19.72
C PHE A 171 1.88 -19.91 -18.85
N ARG A 172 2.39 -20.14 -17.63
CA ARG A 172 1.77 -21.06 -16.68
C ARG A 172 0.35 -20.62 -16.36
N HIS A 173 0.14 -19.35 -16.03
CA HIS A 173 -1.20 -18.83 -15.74
C HIS A 173 -2.18 -19.08 -16.90
N GLY A 174 -1.79 -18.71 -18.12
CA GLY A 174 -2.60 -18.92 -19.31
C GLY A 174 -2.94 -20.40 -19.54
N ALA A 175 -1.95 -21.28 -19.40
CA ALA A 175 -2.14 -22.72 -19.55
C ALA A 175 -3.02 -23.35 -18.45
N THR A 176 -3.10 -22.73 -17.26
CA THR A 176 -3.90 -23.25 -16.15
C THR A 176 -5.30 -22.64 -16.05
N LEU A 177 -5.64 -21.63 -16.86
CA LEU A 177 -6.96 -21.00 -16.88
C LEU A 177 -8.14 -21.99 -16.94
N PRO A 178 -8.17 -23.01 -17.84
CA PRO A 178 -9.30 -23.94 -17.90
C PRO A 178 -9.52 -24.71 -16.58
N PHE A 179 -8.44 -25.08 -15.90
CA PHE A 179 -8.50 -25.76 -14.61
C PHE A 179 -9.02 -24.83 -13.51
N TYR A 180 -8.61 -23.56 -13.51
CA TYR A 180 -9.15 -22.57 -12.58
C TYR A 180 -10.65 -22.35 -12.80
N TRP A 181 -11.11 -22.26 -14.05
CA TRP A 181 -12.54 -22.15 -14.35
C TRP A 181 -13.35 -23.34 -13.85
N TRP A 182 -12.82 -24.56 -14.03
CA TRP A 182 -13.46 -25.76 -13.52
C TRP A 182 -13.49 -25.80 -11.98
N ARG A 183 -12.36 -25.50 -11.33
CA ARG A 183 -12.25 -25.42 -9.87
C ARG A 183 -13.20 -24.38 -9.29
N ARG A 184 -13.28 -23.19 -9.89
CA ARG A 184 -14.20 -22.11 -9.52
C ARG A 184 -15.65 -22.60 -9.48
N ARG A 185 -16.11 -23.30 -10.52
CA ARG A 185 -17.48 -23.87 -10.56
C ARG A 185 -17.74 -24.85 -9.42
N ARG A 186 -16.73 -25.57 -8.95
CA ARG A 186 -16.87 -26.49 -7.80
C ARG A 186 -16.85 -25.74 -6.47
N ILE A 187 -15.99 -24.73 -6.35
CA ILE A 187 -15.90 -23.86 -5.17
C ILE A 187 -17.22 -23.11 -4.93
N ARG A 188 -17.92 -22.68 -6.00
CA ARG A 188 -19.25 -22.05 -5.89
C ARG A 188 -20.29 -22.89 -5.15
N ARG A 189 -20.14 -24.21 -5.08
CA ARG A 189 -21.08 -25.10 -4.36
C ARG A 189 -20.99 -24.96 -2.84
N PHE A 190 -19.93 -24.34 -2.32
CA PHE A 190 -19.79 -24.06 -0.90
C PHE A 190 -20.39 -22.71 -0.51
N PHE A 191 -20.73 -21.84 -1.46
CA PHE A 191 -21.31 -20.55 -1.13
C PHE A 191 -22.81 -20.69 -0.91
N PRO A 192 -23.36 -20.03 0.13
CA PRO A 192 -24.80 -20.03 0.37
C PRO A 192 -25.58 -19.36 -0.77
N ASN A 193 -26.86 -19.71 -0.93
CA ASN A 193 -27.69 -19.21 -2.02
C ASN A 193 -27.89 -17.69 -1.92
N VAL A 194 -28.00 -17.11 -0.72
CA VAL A 194 -28.12 -15.66 -0.53
C VAL A 194 -27.00 -14.88 -1.22
N ILE A 195 -25.77 -15.41 -1.20
CA ILE A 195 -24.61 -14.81 -1.89
C ILE A 195 -24.75 -14.91 -3.42
N LEU A 196 -25.27 -16.04 -3.89
CA LEU A 196 -25.38 -16.31 -5.32
C LEU A 196 -26.58 -15.60 -5.94
N ASP A 197 -27.66 -15.40 -5.20
CA ASP A 197 -28.90 -14.82 -5.68
C ASP A 197 -28.83 -13.28 -5.67
N GLU A 198 -28.13 -12.68 -4.70
CA GLU A 198 -28.00 -11.23 -4.63
C GLU A 198 -26.94 -10.66 -5.58
N PRO A 199 -27.31 -9.77 -6.53
CA PRO A 199 -26.40 -9.26 -7.54
C PRO A 199 -25.13 -8.59 -6.98
N ALA A 200 -25.27 -7.79 -5.92
CA ALA A 200 -24.16 -7.06 -5.32
C ALA A 200 -23.17 -8.02 -4.62
N LEU A 201 -23.68 -9.00 -3.87
CA LEU A 201 -22.84 -10.02 -3.22
C LEU A 201 -22.15 -10.92 -4.24
N ARG A 202 -22.85 -11.26 -5.33
CA ARG A 202 -22.29 -12.02 -6.45
C ARG A 202 -21.16 -11.28 -7.15
N GLU A 203 -21.23 -9.95 -7.28
CA GLU A 203 -20.16 -9.13 -7.84
C GLU A 203 -18.92 -9.14 -6.93
N THR A 204 -19.11 -8.99 -5.62
CA THR A 204 -18.02 -9.11 -4.63
C THR A 204 -17.37 -10.49 -4.70
N LEU A 205 -18.16 -11.57 -4.71
CA LEU A 205 -17.65 -12.93 -4.91
C LEU A 205 -16.88 -13.07 -6.24
N PHE A 206 -17.39 -12.50 -7.33
CA PHE A 206 -16.74 -12.54 -8.63
C PHE A 206 -15.34 -11.94 -8.60
N ALA A 207 -15.12 -10.86 -7.84
CA ALA A 207 -13.80 -10.26 -7.65
C ALA A 207 -12.84 -11.22 -6.92
N ILE A 208 -13.30 -11.89 -5.85
CA ILE A 208 -12.51 -12.89 -5.10
C ILE A 208 -12.12 -14.06 -6.00
N GLU A 209 -13.07 -14.55 -6.80
CA GLU A 209 -12.85 -15.64 -7.75
C GLU A 209 -11.80 -15.31 -8.83
N GLN A 210 -11.53 -14.03 -9.10
CA GLN A 210 -10.45 -13.60 -9.99
C GLN A 210 -9.08 -13.61 -9.31
N ILE A 211 -9.01 -13.26 -8.03
CA ILE A 211 -7.74 -13.10 -7.30
C ILE A 211 -7.12 -14.47 -6.97
N GLY A 212 -7.92 -15.43 -6.51
CA GLY A 212 -7.43 -16.76 -6.10
C GLY A 212 -6.50 -17.44 -7.14
N PRO A 213 -6.90 -17.55 -8.43
CA PRO A 213 -6.06 -18.09 -9.49
C PRO A 213 -4.75 -17.33 -9.74
N ILE A 214 -4.77 -16.00 -9.58
CA ILE A 214 -3.58 -15.17 -9.76
C ILE A 214 -2.61 -15.47 -8.63
N VAL A 215 -3.08 -15.51 -7.39
CA VAL A 215 -2.28 -15.84 -6.21
C VAL A 215 -1.70 -17.25 -6.31
N ASP A 216 -2.52 -18.25 -6.61
CA ASP A 216 -2.07 -19.64 -6.72
C ASP A 216 -0.97 -19.79 -7.76
N ASN A 217 -1.08 -19.05 -8.87
CA ASN A 217 -0.08 -19.05 -9.92
C ASN A 217 1.17 -18.26 -9.54
N PHE A 218 1.04 -16.98 -9.20
CA PHE A 218 2.16 -16.06 -9.08
C PHE A 218 2.81 -16.10 -7.70
N ALA A 219 2.05 -16.32 -6.62
CA ALA A 219 2.60 -16.51 -5.29
C ALA A 219 3.12 -17.93 -5.09
N PHE A 220 2.28 -18.92 -5.39
CA PHE A 220 2.55 -20.33 -5.05
C PHE A 220 3.00 -21.20 -6.23
N LYS A 221 3.41 -20.55 -7.34
CA LYS A 221 4.00 -21.19 -8.52
C LYS A 221 3.13 -22.29 -9.14
N GLY A 222 1.81 -22.17 -9.03
CA GLY A 222 0.84 -23.15 -9.53
C GLY A 222 0.95 -24.47 -8.78
N ALA A 223 1.08 -24.40 -7.45
CA ALA A 223 1.22 -25.52 -6.53
C ALA A 223 0.43 -26.74 -7.01
N ARG A 224 1.14 -27.87 -7.14
CA ARG A 224 0.70 -29.10 -7.82
C ARG A 224 -0.45 -29.83 -7.12
N VAL A 225 -0.92 -29.34 -5.97
CA VAL A 225 -2.01 -29.95 -5.20
C VAL A 225 -3.29 -29.83 -6.01
N ALA A 226 -3.56 -30.95 -6.70
CA ALA A 226 -4.61 -31.27 -7.65
C ALA A 226 -5.26 -30.05 -8.32
N ARG A 227 -5.14 -29.95 -9.65
CA ARG A 227 -5.85 -28.99 -10.52
C ARG A 227 -7.41 -29.00 -10.40
N GLY A 228 -7.95 -29.70 -9.40
CA GLY A 228 -9.33 -29.77 -8.96
C GLY A 228 -9.59 -29.72 -7.47
N SER A 229 -8.59 -29.49 -6.62
CA SER A 229 -8.82 -29.41 -5.18
C SER A 229 -9.71 -28.22 -4.86
N THR A 230 -10.73 -28.45 -4.03
CA THR A 230 -11.56 -27.39 -3.47
C THR A 230 -11.11 -26.97 -2.07
N SER A 231 -9.95 -27.44 -1.59
CA SER A 231 -9.49 -27.14 -0.23
C SER A 231 -9.35 -25.63 0.03
N ALA A 232 -8.88 -24.85 -0.95
CA ALA A 232 -8.84 -23.39 -0.79
C ALA A 232 -10.21 -22.69 -0.84
N ALA A 233 -11.32 -23.42 -1.00
CA ALA A 233 -12.67 -22.84 -0.88
C ALA A 233 -12.83 -22.14 0.47
N LEU A 234 -12.31 -22.72 1.56
CA LEU A 234 -12.35 -22.11 2.88
C LEU A 234 -11.68 -20.72 2.89
N ALA A 235 -10.53 -20.56 2.23
CA ALA A 235 -9.88 -19.25 2.12
C ALA A 235 -10.70 -18.26 1.27
N ASP A 236 -11.41 -18.72 0.25
CA ASP A 236 -12.27 -17.85 -0.58
C ASP A 236 -13.54 -17.44 0.18
N VAL A 237 -14.16 -18.37 0.92
CA VAL A 237 -15.33 -18.14 1.78
C VAL A 237 -14.97 -17.21 2.95
N ALA A 238 -13.87 -17.47 3.64
CA ALA A 238 -13.39 -16.61 4.73
C ALA A 238 -13.04 -15.21 4.22
N PHE A 239 -12.46 -15.09 3.03
CA PHE A 239 -12.16 -13.77 2.45
C PHE A 239 -13.45 -13.02 2.07
N LEU A 240 -14.49 -13.72 1.58
CA LEU A 240 -15.79 -13.09 1.35
C LEU A 240 -16.43 -12.63 2.67
N TYR A 241 -16.44 -13.50 3.69
CA TYR A 241 -16.93 -13.15 5.03
C TYR A 241 -16.25 -11.87 5.53
N MET A 242 -14.92 -11.78 5.41
CA MET A 242 -14.17 -10.59 5.79
C MET A 242 -14.61 -9.32 5.05
N GLN A 243 -14.80 -9.39 3.73
CA GLN A 243 -15.25 -8.25 2.94
C GLN A 243 -16.66 -7.79 3.31
N LEU A 244 -17.55 -8.73 3.64
CA LEU A 244 -18.90 -8.40 4.10
C LEU A 244 -18.91 -7.93 5.56
N ALA A 245 -18.01 -8.44 6.40
CA ALA A 245 -17.87 -8.02 7.79
C ALA A 245 -17.32 -6.60 7.89
N ASP A 246 -16.34 -6.25 7.05
CA ASP A 246 -15.82 -4.88 6.93
C ASP A 246 -16.95 -3.90 6.54
N GLU A 247 -17.76 -4.26 5.53
CA GLU A 247 -18.93 -3.45 5.17
C GLU A 247 -19.97 -3.36 6.29
N PHE A 248 -20.24 -4.47 6.98
CA PHE A 248 -21.15 -4.48 8.12
C PHE A 248 -20.68 -3.51 9.21
N LEU A 249 -19.37 -3.47 9.48
CA LEU A 249 -18.78 -2.59 10.48
C LEU A 249 -18.79 -1.11 10.06
N ASP A 250 -18.62 -0.82 8.77
CA ASP A 250 -18.76 0.53 8.22
C ASP A 250 -20.20 1.05 8.31
N GLU A 251 -21.19 0.24 7.94
CA GLU A 251 -22.60 0.63 8.07
C GLU A 251 -23.02 0.67 9.56
N LEU A 252 -22.50 -0.22 10.40
CA LEU A 252 -22.70 -0.17 11.84
C LEU A 252 -22.14 1.14 12.43
N ALA A 253 -20.97 1.61 11.97
CA ALA A 253 -20.43 2.91 12.35
C ALA A 253 -21.40 4.04 11.99
N THR A 254 -21.96 4.00 10.77
CA THR A 254 -22.95 4.99 10.31
C THR A 254 -24.20 4.95 11.19
N ALA A 255 -24.72 3.76 11.50
CA ALA A 255 -25.92 3.57 12.30
C ALA A 255 -25.73 3.96 13.78
N ALA A 256 -24.56 3.67 14.36
CA ALA A 256 -24.23 4.02 15.73
C ALA A 256 -23.83 5.50 15.93
N GLY A 257 -23.70 6.28 14.84
CA GLY A 257 -23.27 7.68 14.88
C GLY A 257 -21.75 7.89 14.96
N GLY A 258 -20.95 6.88 14.60
CA GLY A 258 -19.49 6.96 14.43
C GLY A 258 -18.75 5.68 14.81
N HIS A 259 -17.48 5.57 14.37
CA HIS A 259 -16.61 4.41 14.64
C HIS A 259 -16.38 4.13 16.13
N ASP A 260 -16.28 5.18 16.96
CA ASP A 260 -16.10 5.03 18.41
C ASP A 260 -17.34 4.41 19.09
N ALA A 261 -18.54 4.84 18.68
CA ALA A 261 -19.80 4.29 19.21
C ALA A 261 -20.00 2.83 18.80
N ALA A 262 -19.80 2.51 17.52
CA ALA A 262 -19.85 1.14 17.03
C ALA A 262 -18.73 0.27 17.62
N GLY A 263 -17.54 0.82 17.84
CA GLY A 263 -16.43 0.15 18.52
C GLY A 263 -16.78 -0.25 19.95
N ARG A 264 -17.44 0.61 20.72
CA ARG A 264 -17.93 0.26 22.06
C ARG A 264 -18.97 -0.85 22.04
N LEU A 265 -19.91 -0.82 21.09
CA LEU A 265 -20.88 -1.90 20.91
C LEU A 265 -20.16 -3.21 20.58
N LEU A 266 -19.21 -3.17 19.67
CA LEU A 266 -18.43 -4.35 19.29
C LEU A 266 -17.67 -4.94 20.48
N GLN A 267 -17.11 -4.09 21.35
CA GLN A 267 -16.38 -4.52 22.55
C GLN A 267 -17.25 -5.27 23.58
N THR A 268 -18.58 -5.10 23.59
CA THR A 268 -19.44 -5.83 24.52
C THR A 268 -19.64 -7.30 24.12
N VAL A 269 -19.44 -7.63 22.84
CA VAL A 269 -19.68 -8.97 22.28
C VAL A 269 -18.40 -9.64 21.76
N TYR A 270 -17.40 -8.86 21.33
CA TYR A 270 -16.15 -9.39 20.80
C TYR A 270 -15.24 -9.90 21.91
N ARG A 271 -14.84 -11.18 21.82
CA ARG A 271 -13.81 -11.79 22.67
C ARG A 271 -12.54 -12.01 21.88
N ASP A 272 -11.40 -11.64 22.48
CA ASP A 272 -10.08 -11.84 21.87
C ASP A 272 -9.55 -13.26 22.08
N ASP A 273 -10.38 -14.26 21.77
CA ASP A 273 -10.07 -15.67 21.91
C ASP A 273 -10.14 -16.37 20.54
N THR A 274 -8.97 -16.59 19.94
CA THR A 274 -8.83 -17.24 18.62
C THR A 274 -9.12 -18.75 18.63
N SER A 275 -9.51 -19.33 19.77
CA SER A 275 -9.98 -20.72 19.81
C SER A 275 -11.36 -20.88 19.16
N GLU A 276 -12.14 -19.80 19.12
CA GLU A 276 -13.45 -19.72 18.47
C GLU A 276 -13.42 -18.72 17.29
N ARG A 277 -14.51 -18.68 16.53
CA ARG A 277 -14.71 -17.68 15.47
C ARG A 277 -15.10 -16.34 16.10
N PRO A 278 -14.68 -15.18 15.56
CA PRO A 278 -15.10 -13.90 16.11
C PRO A 278 -16.61 -13.69 16.00
N LEU A 279 -17.18 -13.01 16.99
CA LEU A 279 -18.59 -12.61 17.04
C LEU A 279 -19.59 -13.77 16.95
N CYS A 280 -19.22 -14.96 17.41
CA CYS A 280 -20.13 -16.09 17.59
C CYS A 280 -21.39 -15.73 18.42
N ASP A 281 -21.24 -14.79 19.35
CA ASP A 281 -22.30 -14.31 20.23
C ASP A 281 -23.11 -13.12 19.65
N LEU A 282 -22.67 -12.48 18.56
CA LEU A 282 -23.37 -11.31 18.02
C LEU A 282 -24.70 -11.73 17.38
N SER A 283 -25.74 -10.91 17.55
CA SER A 283 -27.06 -11.13 16.95
C SER A 283 -27.72 -9.78 16.67
N LEU A 284 -28.76 -9.77 15.81
CA LEU A 284 -29.56 -8.58 15.55
C LEU A 284 -30.24 -8.02 16.81
N ALA A 285 -30.47 -8.84 17.84
CA ALA A 285 -31.03 -8.37 19.10
C ALA A 285 -30.09 -7.38 19.81
N HIS A 286 -28.78 -7.64 19.79
CA HIS A 286 -27.77 -6.72 20.35
C HIS A 286 -27.82 -5.33 19.69
N LEU A 287 -28.02 -5.28 18.36
CA LEU A 287 -28.16 -4.01 17.64
C LEU A 287 -29.42 -3.25 18.06
N ARG A 288 -30.55 -3.96 18.17
CA ARG A 288 -31.83 -3.37 18.60
C ARG A 288 -31.79 -2.89 20.05
N GLU A 289 -31.14 -3.63 20.94
CA GLU A 289 -30.92 -3.23 22.34
C GLU A 289 -30.04 -1.97 22.44
N ALA A 290 -29.12 -1.77 21.50
CA ALA A 290 -28.33 -0.55 21.37
C ALA A 290 -29.08 0.60 20.67
N GLY A 291 -30.37 0.42 20.33
CA GLY A 291 -31.19 1.44 19.69
C GLY A 291 -30.98 1.58 18.19
N ILE A 292 -30.30 0.62 17.56
CA ILE A 292 -30.08 0.59 16.10
C ILE A 292 -31.18 -0.27 15.46
N ASP A 293 -31.89 0.29 14.49
CA ASP A 293 -32.82 -0.45 13.64
C ASP A 293 -32.09 -0.98 12.39
N PRO A 294 -31.75 -2.29 12.32
CA PRO A 294 -30.95 -2.83 11.22
C PRO A 294 -31.65 -2.74 9.85
N ASP A 295 -32.98 -2.61 9.83
CA ASP A 295 -33.77 -2.53 8.60
C ASP A 295 -33.82 -1.10 8.03
N ALA A 296 -33.55 -0.09 8.86
CA ALA A 296 -33.53 1.33 8.45
C ALA A 296 -32.21 1.75 7.78
N HIS A 297 -31.16 0.93 7.88
CA HIS A 297 -29.80 1.23 7.46
C HIS A 297 -29.41 0.44 6.22
N THR A 298 -28.96 1.13 5.17
CA THR A 298 -28.66 0.54 3.87
C THR A 298 -27.18 0.65 3.55
N THR A 299 -26.55 -0.51 3.36
CA THR A 299 -25.13 -0.68 3.02
C THR A 299 -24.80 -0.15 1.62
N LYS A 300 -23.49 -0.07 1.28
CA LYS A 300 -23.02 0.26 -0.07
C LYS A 300 -23.47 -0.74 -1.13
N PHE A 301 -23.84 -1.95 -0.71
CA PHE A 301 -24.39 -2.98 -1.58
C PHE A 301 -25.89 -2.80 -1.87
N GLY A 302 -26.55 -1.83 -1.26
CA GLY A 302 -27.99 -1.61 -1.36
C GLY A 302 -28.83 -2.60 -0.55
N LEU A 303 -28.20 -3.33 0.37
CA LEU A 303 -28.85 -4.26 1.30
C LEU A 303 -29.05 -3.59 2.66
N SER A 304 -30.11 -3.96 3.37
CA SER A 304 -30.24 -3.59 4.78
C SER A 304 -29.13 -4.24 5.62
N LEU A 305 -28.85 -3.65 6.79
CA LEU A 305 -27.89 -4.22 7.74
C LEU A 305 -28.34 -5.62 8.22
N SER A 306 -29.65 -5.84 8.35
CA SER A 306 -30.23 -7.17 8.66
C SER A 306 -29.92 -8.21 7.59
N THR A 307 -30.15 -7.92 6.31
CA THR A 307 -29.90 -8.86 5.21
C THR A 307 -28.40 -9.14 5.05
N LEU A 308 -27.54 -8.13 5.24
CA LEU A 308 -26.09 -8.36 5.25
C LEU A 308 -25.66 -9.27 6.41
N PHE A 309 -26.26 -9.08 7.59
CA PHE A 309 -26.00 -9.92 8.77
C PHE A 309 -26.42 -11.38 8.53
N GLU A 310 -27.59 -11.63 7.93
CA GLU A 310 -28.03 -12.98 7.56
C GLU A 310 -27.04 -13.66 6.61
N ALA A 311 -26.53 -12.93 5.61
CA ALA A 311 -25.50 -13.45 4.71
C ALA A 311 -24.18 -13.80 5.43
N LEU A 312 -23.78 -13.00 6.42
CA LEU A 312 -22.62 -13.30 7.27
C LEU A 312 -22.84 -14.55 8.14
N ASP A 313 -24.05 -14.75 8.64
CA ASP A 313 -24.41 -15.92 9.45
C ASP A 313 -24.40 -17.22 8.59
N GLU A 314 -24.93 -17.18 7.37
CA GLU A 314 -24.86 -18.33 6.45
C GLU A 314 -23.42 -18.66 6.04
N LEU A 315 -22.58 -17.64 5.81
CA LEU A 315 -21.15 -17.82 5.56
C LEU A 315 -20.43 -18.40 6.80
N SER A 316 -20.82 -17.99 8.00
CA SER A 316 -20.29 -18.52 9.25
C SER A 316 -20.57 -20.00 9.39
N ALA A 317 -21.83 -20.41 9.21
CA ALA A 317 -22.21 -21.82 9.24
C ALA A 317 -21.44 -22.65 8.20
N THR A 318 -21.19 -22.07 7.02
CA THR A 318 -20.36 -22.69 5.97
C THR A 318 -18.91 -22.86 6.43
N ILE A 319 -18.31 -21.84 7.04
CA ILE A 319 -16.94 -21.88 7.57
C ILE A 319 -16.85 -22.98 8.65
N ASP A 320 -17.79 -23.02 9.59
CA ASP A 320 -17.80 -23.99 10.67
C ASP A 320 -17.94 -25.42 10.13
N ALA A 321 -18.80 -25.63 9.13
CA ALA A 321 -18.93 -26.92 8.45
C ALA A 321 -17.63 -27.36 7.73
N LEU A 322 -16.91 -26.43 7.12
CA LEU A 322 -15.62 -26.69 6.48
C LEU A 322 -14.50 -26.97 7.52
N LEU A 323 -14.60 -26.38 8.71
CA LEU A 323 -13.63 -26.53 9.79
C LEU A 323 -13.84 -27.78 10.65
N ALA A 324 -15.05 -28.35 10.68
CA ALA A 324 -15.41 -29.48 11.54
C ALA A 324 -14.44 -30.68 11.47
N ASN A 325 -13.78 -30.90 10.32
CA ASN A 325 -12.80 -31.97 10.12
C ASN A 325 -11.42 -31.43 9.68
N ALA A 326 -11.17 -30.13 9.84
CA ALA A 326 -9.91 -29.52 9.45
C ALA A 326 -8.81 -29.77 10.50
N ASP A 327 -7.55 -29.75 10.06
CA ASP A 327 -6.41 -29.79 10.97
C ASP A 327 -6.38 -28.55 11.88
N GLY A 328 -5.88 -28.70 13.10
CA GLY A 328 -5.82 -27.61 14.08
C GLY A 328 -5.05 -26.38 13.59
N ALA A 329 -4.05 -26.55 12.73
CA ALA A 329 -3.34 -25.41 12.13
C ALA A 329 -4.20 -24.64 11.12
N ILE A 330 -5.11 -25.31 10.41
CA ILE A 330 -6.07 -24.67 9.49
C ILE A 330 -7.15 -23.94 10.29
N VAL A 331 -7.68 -24.56 11.35
CA VAL A 331 -8.63 -23.91 12.28
C VAL A 331 -8.03 -22.63 12.84
N HIS A 332 -6.84 -22.72 13.43
CA HIS A 332 -6.15 -21.57 14.01
C HIS A 332 -5.88 -20.48 12.97
N ALA A 333 -5.38 -20.82 11.77
CA ALA A 333 -5.13 -19.84 10.72
C ALA A 333 -6.41 -19.16 10.21
N THR A 334 -7.53 -19.90 10.16
CA THR A 334 -8.84 -19.36 9.78
C THR A 334 -9.36 -18.39 10.83
N HIS A 335 -9.39 -18.79 12.10
CA HIS A 335 -9.84 -17.90 13.18
C HIS A 335 -8.94 -16.67 13.28
N LEU A 336 -7.61 -16.82 13.24
CA LEU A 336 -6.69 -15.69 13.26
C LEU A 336 -6.97 -14.69 12.12
N PHE A 337 -7.22 -15.19 10.91
CA PHE A 337 -7.58 -14.34 9.77
C PHE A 337 -8.90 -13.61 9.99
N LEU A 338 -9.93 -14.29 10.50
CA LEU A 338 -11.25 -13.69 10.77
C LEU A 338 -11.20 -12.66 11.91
N HIS A 339 -10.52 -12.98 13.03
CA HIS A 339 -10.36 -12.08 14.15
C HIS A 339 -9.66 -10.78 13.74
N HIS A 340 -8.71 -10.86 12.81
CA HIS A 340 -7.93 -9.72 12.36
C HIS A 340 -8.81 -8.55 11.86
N CYS A 341 -9.95 -8.81 11.20
CA CYS A 341 -10.92 -7.77 10.76
C CYS A 341 -11.37 -6.88 11.92
N PHE A 342 -11.92 -7.54 12.94
CA PHE A 342 -12.53 -6.91 14.08
C PHE A 342 -11.46 -6.28 14.96
N GLN A 343 -10.29 -6.90 15.03
CA GLN A 343 -9.16 -6.31 15.72
C GLN A 343 -8.72 -4.99 15.08
N THR A 344 -8.59 -4.95 13.75
CA THR A 344 -8.20 -3.72 13.05
C THR A 344 -9.28 -2.65 13.09
N TYR A 345 -10.57 -3.03 13.11
CA TYR A 345 -11.65 -2.07 13.33
C TYR A 345 -11.61 -1.46 14.74
N LEU A 346 -11.35 -2.27 15.77
CA LEU A 346 -11.19 -1.77 17.14
C LEU A 346 -9.95 -0.87 17.29
N ASP A 347 -8.88 -1.19 16.57
CA ASP A 347 -7.69 -0.33 16.47
C ASP A 347 -8.09 1.05 15.86
N GLU A 348 -8.91 1.05 14.81
CA GLU A 348 -9.41 2.27 14.15
C GLU A 348 -10.34 3.08 15.05
N ALA A 349 -11.27 2.43 15.75
CA ALA A 349 -12.14 3.07 16.74
C ALA A 349 -11.31 3.72 17.88
N ALA A 350 -10.25 3.05 18.34
CA ALA A 350 -9.34 3.61 19.34
C ALA A 350 -8.57 4.83 18.81
N LEU A 351 -8.12 4.80 17.55
CA LEU A 351 -7.52 5.97 16.89
C LEU A 351 -8.51 7.14 16.80
N CYS A 352 -9.78 6.86 16.44
CA CYS A 352 -10.85 7.85 16.43
C CYS A 352 -11.07 8.51 17.79
N ALA A 353 -11.13 7.70 18.85
CA ALA A 353 -11.31 8.19 20.20
C ALA A 353 -10.12 9.02 20.71
N ALA A 354 -8.90 8.66 20.32
CA ALA A 354 -7.66 9.33 20.74
C ALA A 354 -7.30 10.57 19.91
N ALA A 355 -7.89 10.75 18.72
CA ALA A 355 -7.55 11.83 17.82
C ALA A 355 -7.93 13.21 18.41
N PRO A 356 -7.02 14.21 18.36
CA PRO A 356 -7.35 15.57 18.77
C PRO A 356 -8.58 16.12 18.04
N GLY A 357 -9.57 16.59 18.79
CA GLY A 357 -10.83 17.09 18.21
C GLY A 357 -11.62 16.04 17.43
N GLN A 358 -11.36 14.73 17.64
CA GLN A 358 -11.93 13.62 16.88
C GLN A 358 -11.64 13.70 15.37
N ARG A 359 -10.54 14.35 14.98
CA ARG A 359 -10.11 14.52 13.58
C ARG A 359 -8.96 13.57 13.24
N VAL A 360 -9.30 12.31 12.97
CA VAL A 360 -8.32 11.26 12.63
C VAL A 360 -7.56 11.58 11.35
N ASP A 361 -8.22 12.22 10.40
CA ASP A 361 -7.66 12.70 9.14
C ASP A 361 -6.57 13.76 9.30
N GLN A 362 -6.47 14.37 10.48
CA GLN A 362 -5.44 15.34 10.85
C GLN A 362 -4.31 14.73 11.70
N MET A 363 -4.40 13.44 12.06
CA MET A 363 -3.30 12.77 12.74
C MET A 363 -2.06 12.74 11.84
N ARG A 364 -0.87 12.68 12.44
CA ARG A 364 0.35 12.49 11.66
C ARG A 364 0.32 11.10 11.05
N LEU A 365 0.77 10.96 9.80
CA LEU A 365 0.93 9.65 9.16
C LEU A 365 1.70 8.66 10.05
N GLN A 366 2.69 9.15 10.79
CA GLN A 366 3.53 8.37 11.69
C GLN A 366 2.74 7.74 12.85
N ASP A 367 1.69 8.41 13.32
CA ASP A 367 0.85 7.97 14.44
C ASP A 367 -0.22 6.96 14.00
N ALA A 368 -0.53 6.90 12.69
CA ALA A 368 -1.52 5.98 12.11
C ALA A 368 -0.89 4.85 11.25
N ALA A 369 0.38 4.95 10.86
CA ALA A 369 1.01 4.02 9.90
C ALA A 369 1.04 2.55 10.39
N TRP A 370 1.17 2.33 11.70
CA TRP A 370 1.12 0.99 12.26
C TRP A 370 -0.23 0.30 12.01
N HIS A 371 -1.32 1.08 12.03
CA HIS A 371 -2.67 0.60 11.75
C HIS A 371 -2.81 0.27 10.26
N PHE A 372 -2.30 1.11 9.35
CA PHE A 372 -2.27 0.79 7.92
C PHE A 372 -1.54 -0.52 7.62
N TYR A 373 -0.43 -0.80 8.31
CA TYR A 373 0.25 -2.09 8.16
C TYR A 373 -0.63 -3.26 8.62
N ARG A 374 -1.28 -3.15 9.79
CA ARG A 374 -2.18 -4.19 10.26
C ARG A 374 -3.35 -4.37 9.29
N LYS A 375 -4.10 -3.31 8.98
CA LYS A 375 -5.28 -3.32 8.11
C LYS A 375 -4.97 -3.87 6.71
N ASN A 376 -3.82 -3.49 6.11
CA ASN A 376 -3.54 -3.80 4.70
C ASN A 376 -2.50 -4.90 4.49
N ASN A 377 -1.36 -4.86 5.17
CA ASN A 377 -0.31 -5.85 4.95
C ASN A 377 -0.66 -7.18 5.60
N MET A 378 -0.98 -7.15 6.90
CA MET A 378 -1.16 -8.37 7.68
C MET A 378 -2.38 -9.17 7.24
N VAL A 379 -3.49 -8.51 6.88
CA VAL A 379 -4.70 -9.20 6.39
C VAL A 379 -4.40 -10.09 5.18
N MET A 380 -3.64 -9.57 4.21
CA MET A 380 -3.25 -10.31 3.01
C MET A 380 -2.23 -11.40 3.36
N MET A 381 -1.30 -11.16 4.28
CA MET A 381 -0.35 -12.18 4.71
C MET A 381 -1.03 -13.34 5.44
N LEU A 382 -2.00 -13.07 6.31
CA LEU A 382 -2.79 -14.08 7.03
C LEU A 382 -3.65 -14.89 6.06
N TRP A 383 -4.31 -14.23 5.11
CA TRP A 383 -5.06 -14.92 4.06
C TRP A 383 -4.17 -15.83 3.21
N LEU A 384 -2.97 -15.38 2.84
CA LEU A 384 -2.01 -16.18 2.09
C LEU A 384 -1.41 -17.33 2.89
N ASP A 385 -1.20 -17.17 4.20
CA ASP A 385 -0.80 -18.25 5.10
C ASP A 385 -1.88 -19.34 5.15
N LEU A 386 -3.14 -18.96 5.40
CA LEU A 386 -4.29 -19.87 5.36
C LEU A 386 -4.37 -20.58 4.00
N ARG A 387 -4.27 -19.82 2.90
CA ARG A 387 -4.35 -20.36 1.55
C ARG A 387 -3.20 -21.32 1.25
N ALA A 388 -1.97 -21.01 1.67
CA ALA A 388 -0.82 -21.90 1.51
C ALA A 388 -1.05 -23.23 2.23
N ARG A 389 -1.51 -23.21 3.49
CA ARG A 389 -1.84 -24.43 4.26
C ARG A 389 -2.91 -25.26 3.57
N LEU A 390 -3.98 -24.63 3.09
CA LEU A 390 -5.06 -25.32 2.34
C LEU A 390 -4.61 -25.89 0.99
N LEU A 391 -3.52 -25.36 0.43
CA LEU A 391 -2.86 -25.90 -0.75
C LEU A 391 -1.77 -26.93 -0.41
N GLY A 392 -1.67 -27.37 0.85
CA GLY A 392 -0.66 -28.34 1.30
C GLY A 392 0.77 -27.79 1.22
N LEU A 393 0.94 -26.47 1.31
CA LEU A 393 2.24 -25.80 1.31
C LEU A 393 2.61 -25.37 2.73
N GLU A 394 3.91 -25.39 3.00
CA GLU A 394 4.49 -24.87 4.24
C GLU A 394 4.71 -23.36 4.13
N PRO A 395 3.96 -22.51 4.87
CA PRO A 395 4.07 -21.05 4.75
C PRO A 395 5.49 -20.53 5.01
N ALA A 396 6.26 -21.21 5.88
CA ALA A 396 7.66 -20.90 6.17
C ALA A 396 8.56 -20.96 4.92
N GLN A 397 8.24 -21.79 3.93
CA GLN A 397 8.97 -21.88 2.65
C GLN A 397 8.56 -20.78 1.66
N HIS A 398 7.51 -20.03 1.98
CA HIS A 398 6.90 -19.00 1.13
C HIS A 398 6.94 -17.60 1.74
N VAL A 399 7.71 -17.39 2.83
CA VAL A 399 7.81 -16.12 3.58
C VAL A 399 8.00 -14.90 2.68
N THR A 400 9.00 -14.95 1.79
CA THR A 400 9.31 -13.81 0.92
C THR A 400 8.13 -13.44 0.03
N VAL A 401 7.43 -14.43 -0.54
CA VAL A 401 6.32 -14.14 -1.45
C VAL A 401 5.07 -13.69 -0.70
N ILE A 402 4.75 -14.31 0.43
CA ILE A 402 3.64 -13.88 1.30
C ILE A 402 3.83 -12.41 1.70
N ARG A 403 5.04 -12.05 2.15
CA ARG A 403 5.35 -10.68 2.55
C ARG A 403 5.18 -9.66 1.41
N ARG A 404 5.70 -9.99 0.22
CA ARG A 404 5.60 -9.11 -0.96
C ARG A 404 4.16 -8.84 -1.37
N TRP A 405 3.32 -9.86 -1.33
CA TRP A 405 1.91 -9.72 -1.61
C TRP A 405 1.18 -8.90 -0.53
N GLY A 406 1.58 -9.01 0.74
CA GLY A 406 1.13 -8.08 1.78
C GLY A 406 1.38 -6.62 1.41
N TYR A 407 2.58 -6.29 0.96
CA TYR A 407 2.90 -4.93 0.47
C TYR A 407 2.18 -4.54 -0.82
N LEU A 408 1.76 -5.51 -1.65
CA LEU A 408 0.93 -5.21 -2.82
C LEU A 408 -0.40 -4.61 -2.40
N LEU A 409 -1.04 -5.18 -1.37
CA LEU A 409 -2.31 -4.66 -0.87
C LEU A 409 -2.15 -3.24 -0.31
N SER A 410 -1.08 -2.95 0.45
CA SER A 410 -0.84 -1.59 0.96
C SER A 410 -0.60 -0.56 -0.14
N ALA A 411 0.13 -0.94 -1.20
CA ALA A 411 0.28 -0.06 -2.36
C ALA A 411 -1.05 0.18 -3.09
N PHE A 412 -1.97 -0.80 -3.07
CA PHE A 412 -3.30 -0.65 -3.64
C PHE A 412 -4.19 0.22 -2.75
N GLN A 413 -4.08 0.08 -1.42
CA GLN A 413 -4.84 0.88 -0.47
C GLN A 413 -4.55 2.37 -0.62
N ILE A 414 -3.29 2.77 -0.86
CA ILE A 414 -2.97 4.19 -1.16
C ILE A 414 -3.82 4.73 -2.33
N PHE A 415 -4.09 3.90 -3.34
CA PHE A 415 -4.91 4.30 -4.47
C PHE A 415 -6.41 4.28 -4.18
N ASP A 416 -6.86 3.43 -3.25
CA ASP A 416 -8.26 3.37 -2.86
C ASP A 416 -8.59 4.51 -1.89
N ASP A 417 -7.74 4.77 -0.89
CA ASP A 417 -7.83 5.96 -0.02
C ASP A 417 -7.85 7.28 -0.83
N LEU A 418 -7.09 7.36 -1.92
CA LEU A 418 -7.12 8.53 -2.79
C LEU A 418 -8.45 8.69 -3.56
N LYS A 419 -9.20 7.60 -3.80
CA LYS A 419 -10.58 7.69 -4.34
C LYS A 419 -11.56 8.09 -3.26
N ASP A 420 -11.31 7.62 -2.04
CA ASP A 420 -12.15 7.87 -0.88
C ASP A 420 -11.72 9.12 -0.10
N ILE A 421 -10.74 9.88 -0.62
CA ILE A 421 -10.20 11.09 0.03
C ILE A 421 -11.27 12.09 0.47
N ALA A 422 -12.38 12.18 -0.27
CA ALA A 422 -13.52 13.03 0.07
C ALA A 422 -14.50 12.38 1.06
N LEU A 423 -14.65 11.04 1.01
CA LEU A 423 -15.48 10.25 1.92
C LEU A 423 -14.86 10.20 3.34
N ASP A 424 -13.53 10.05 3.40
CA ASP A 424 -12.76 9.83 4.61
C ASP A 424 -12.56 11.12 5.44
N LEU A 425 -12.84 12.29 4.85
CA LEU A 425 -12.69 13.60 5.51
C LEU A 425 -13.36 13.61 6.88
N GLY A 426 -12.56 13.85 7.91
CA GLY A 426 -12.98 13.92 9.32
C GLY A 426 -13.45 12.61 9.93
N LYS A 427 -13.30 11.44 9.28
CA LYS A 427 -13.92 10.18 9.72
C LYS A 427 -12.93 9.04 9.92
N GLN A 428 -12.07 8.79 8.94
CA GLN A 428 -11.21 7.60 8.92
C GLN A 428 -9.75 7.98 8.66
N PRO A 429 -8.80 7.17 9.14
CA PRO A 429 -7.41 7.36 8.77
C PRO A 429 -7.19 6.99 7.30
N SER A 430 -6.54 7.88 6.53
CA SER A 430 -6.24 7.61 5.12
C SER A 430 -4.86 8.16 4.74
N TYR A 431 -4.10 7.44 3.92
CA TYR A 431 -2.80 7.95 3.47
C TYR A 431 -2.83 9.40 2.94
N PRO A 432 -3.75 9.78 2.03
CA PRO A 432 -3.76 11.11 1.44
C PRO A 432 -4.17 12.21 2.42
N LEU A 433 -5.11 11.99 3.34
CA LEU A 433 -5.53 13.05 4.28
C LEU A 433 -4.45 13.31 5.33
N GLN A 434 -3.82 12.26 5.85
CA GLN A 434 -2.66 12.35 6.74
C GLN A 434 -1.50 13.09 6.06
N ILE A 435 -1.26 12.85 4.77
CA ILE A 435 -0.25 13.59 4.00
C ILE A 435 -0.67 15.05 3.79
N ALA A 436 -1.89 15.29 3.32
CA ALA A 436 -2.39 16.63 3.03
C ALA A 436 -2.40 17.52 4.28
N SER A 437 -2.97 17.06 5.39
CA SER A 437 -3.09 17.84 6.62
C SER A 437 -1.73 18.23 7.23
N ASN A 438 -0.70 17.39 7.06
CA ASN A 438 0.60 17.57 7.70
C ASN A 438 1.64 18.23 6.80
N ASP A 439 1.68 17.86 5.52
CA ASP A 439 2.70 18.32 4.56
C ASP A 439 2.16 19.39 3.59
N PHE A 440 0.84 19.41 3.30
CA PHE A 440 0.22 20.30 2.30
C PHE A 440 -1.08 20.96 2.83
N PRO A 441 -1.02 21.77 3.91
CA PRO A 441 -2.21 22.26 4.60
C PRO A 441 -3.14 23.12 3.72
N GLU A 442 -2.61 23.79 2.71
CA GLU A 442 -3.42 24.54 1.72
C GLU A 442 -4.27 23.60 0.84
N GLU A 443 -3.71 22.47 0.43
CA GLU A 443 -4.43 21.44 -0.33
C GLU A 443 -5.49 20.76 0.54
N PHE A 444 -5.18 20.52 1.82
CA PHE A 444 -6.14 20.01 2.80
C PHE A 444 -7.32 20.97 3.00
N ALA A 445 -7.04 22.27 3.17
CA ALA A 445 -8.08 23.29 3.31
C ALA A 445 -8.98 23.35 2.06
N TRP A 446 -8.40 23.20 0.86
CA TRP A 446 -9.17 23.09 -0.38
C TRP A 446 -10.06 21.84 -0.40
N LEU A 447 -9.54 20.67 0.02
CA LEU A 447 -10.34 19.44 0.11
C LEU A 447 -11.54 19.62 1.06
N GLU A 448 -11.32 20.22 2.24
CA GLU A 448 -12.39 20.54 3.19
C GLU A 448 -13.43 21.49 2.58
N GLN A 449 -12.99 22.55 1.90
CA GLN A 449 -13.88 23.50 1.25
C GLN A 449 -14.70 22.84 0.13
N ARG A 450 -14.09 21.97 -0.67
CA ARG A 450 -14.69 21.37 -1.86
C ARG A 450 -15.63 20.20 -1.54
N PHE A 451 -15.30 19.39 -0.53
CA PHE A 451 -15.99 18.13 -0.24
C PHE A 451 -16.57 18.05 1.18
N GLY A 452 -16.19 18.95 2.09
CA GLY A 452 -16.63 18.89 3.49
C GLY A 452 -18.14 18.91 3.71
N GLY A 453 -18.89 19.58 2.81
CA GLY A 453 -20.35 19.64 2.83
C GLY A 453 -21.06 18.44 2.18
N ALA A 454 -20.39 17.69 1.31
CA ALA A 454 -20.92 16.51 0.62
C ALA A 454 -19.80 15.45 0.50
N ARG A 455 -19.64 14.66 1.56
CA ARG A 455 -18.58 13.64 1.70
C ARG A 455 -18.93 12.38 0.93
N LEU A 456 -18.88 12.48 -0.39
CA LEU A 456 -19.06 11.36 -1.31
C LEU A 456 -17.70 10.97 -1.89
N ALA A 457 -17.54 9.69 -2.23
CA ALA A 457 -16.34 9.22 -2.90
C ALA A 457 -16.12 9.93 -4.25
N VAL A 458 -14.85 10.20 -4.59
CA VAL A 458 -14.47 10.99 -5.76
C VAL A 458 -14.98 10.34 -7.03
N THR A 459 -15.67 11.12 -7.85
CA THR A 459 -16.18 10.66 -9.14
C THR A 459 -15.09 10.72 -10.21
N ARG A 460 -15.33 10.01 -11.33
CA ARG A 460 -14.41 9.98 -12.49
C ARG A 460 -14.06 11.38 -13.03
N ASP A 461 -15.00 12.32 -12.97
CA ASP A 461 -14.82 13.66 -13.53
C ASP A 461 -14.06 14.59 -12.57
N GLU A 462 -14.12 14.30 -11.27
CA GLU A 462 -13.41 15.05 -10.22
C GLU A 462 -11.93 14.65 -10.08
N VAL A 463 -11.54 13.50 -10.63
CA VAL A 463 -10.17 12.97 -10.52
C VAL A 463 -9.12 13.96 -11.01
N LEU A 464 -9.37 14.60 -12.16
CA LEU A 464 -8.43 15.58 -12.72
C LEU A 464 -8.35 16.82 -11.83
N GLU A 465 -9.48 17.27 -11.29
CA GLU A 465 -9.53 18.39 -10.36
C GLU A 465 -8.68 18.08 -9.11
N VAL A 466 -8.92 16.94 -8.46
CA VAL A 466 -8.15 16.50 -7.28
C VAL A 466 -6.66 16.35 -7.61
N THR A 467 -6.32 15.73 -8.75
CA THR A 467 -4.93 15.54 -9.18
C THR A 467 -4.17 16.86 -9.33
N LEU A 468 -4.85 17.91 -9.79
CA LEU A 468 -4.22 19.21 -10.07
C LEU A 468 -4.29 20.18 -8.89
N ARG A 469 -5.36 20.13 -8.09
CA ARG A 469 -5.57 21.02 -6.94
C ARG A 469 -4.93 20.52 -5.66
N ALA A 470 -4.76 19.20 -5.52
CA ALA A 470 -4.04 18.55 -4.41
C ALA A 470 -2.76 17.85 -4.92
N SER A 471 -2.04 18.52 -5.82
CA SER A 471 -0.94 17.90 -6.58
C SER A 471 0.21 17.40 -5.72
N GLY A 472 0.59 18.11 -4.66
CA GLY A 472 1.63 17.71 -3.72
C GLY A 472 1.22 16.45 -2.94
N THR A 473 -0.02 16.40 -2.47
CA THR A 473 -0.61 15.24 -1.79
C THR A 473 -0.59 14.02 -2.72
N VAL A 474 -1.15 14.15 -3.93
CA VAL A 474 -1.19 13.05 -4.90
C VAL A 474 0.22 12.59 -5.28
N GLN A 475 1.15 13.51 -5.53
CA GLN A 475 2.55 13.19 -5.84
C GLN A 475 3.21 12.43 -4.69
N GLN A 476 2.99 12.84 -3.45
CA GLN A 476 3.56 12.17 -2.28
C GLN A 476 2.96 10.76 -2.08
N CYS A 477 1.66 10.57 -2.31
CA CYS A 477 1.05 9.24 -2.35
C CYS A 477 1.68 8.35 -3.43
N MET A 478 1.95 8.90 -4.63
CA MET A 478 2.66 8.16 -5.68
C MET A 478 4.08 7.78 -5.27
N ARG A 479 4.81 8.68 -4.58
CA ARG A 479 6.14 8.39 -4.05
C ARG A 479 6.11 7.23 -3.05
N TRP A 480 5.14 7.21 -2.13
CA TRP A 480 4.96 6.07 -1.20
C TRP A 480 4.69 4.76 -1.93
N SER A 481 3.74 4.73 -2.86
CA SER A 481 3.43 3.53 -3.66
C SER A 481 4.65 3.07 -4.46
N ARG A 482 5.42 4.01 -5.03
CA ARG A 482 6.67 3.73 -5.74
C ARG A 482 7.76 3.18 -4.83
N LEU A 483 7.94 3.74 -3.63
CA LEU A 483 8.92 3.25 -2.65
C LEU A 483 8.62 1.79 -2.27
N ILE A 484 7.35 1.48 -1.95
CA ILE A 484 6.90 0.11 -1.66
C ILE A 484 7.22 -0.81 -2.85
N ALA A 485 6.87 -0.38 -4.06
CA ALA A 485 7.07 -1.14 -5.27
C ALA A 485 8.56 -1.42 -5.55
N LEU A 486 9.43 -0.43 -5.41
CA LEU A 486 10.87 -0.56 -5.63
C LEU A 486 11.53 -1.50 -4.61
N ALA A 487 11.11 -1.42 -3.34
CA ALA A 487 11.69 -2.17 -2.25
C ALA A 487 11.23 -3.63 -2.18
N HIS A 488 9.96 -3.89 -2.50
CA HIS A 488 9.34 -5.20 -2.24
C HIS A 488 8.97 -5.98 -3.50
N PHE A 489 8.58 -5.33 -4.60
CA PHE A 489 7.94 -6.06 -5.70
C PHE A 489 8.92 -6.75 -6.63
N ASP A 490 8.49 -7.90 -7.13
CA ASP A 490 9.09 -8.50 -8.32
C ASP A 490 8.42 -7.95 -9.60
N ASN A 491 8.89 -8.39 -10.77
CA ASN A 491 8.40 -7.89 -12.05
C ASN A 491 6.88 -8.12 -12.26
N ALA A 492 6.31 -9.18 -11.69
CA ALA A 492 4.88 -9.47 -11.85
C ALA A 492 4.04 -8.53 -10.98
N LEU A 493 4.44 -8.32 -9.73
CA LEU A 493 3.80 -7.38 -8.83
C LEU A 493 3.95 -5.93 -9.29
N LEU A 494 5.08 -5.59 -9.92
CA LEU A 494 5.28 -4.26 -10.51
C LEU A 494 4.34 -4.01 -11.68
N TYR A 495 4.13 -5.03 -12.52
CA TYR A 495 3.13 -4.95 -13.58
C TYR A 495 1.71 -4.80 -12.99
N ALA A 496 1.38 -5.53 -11.92
CA ALA A 496 0.09 -5.40 -11.26
C ALA A 496 -0.13 -4.00 -10.66
N SER A 497 0.89 -3.45 -9.99
CA SER A 497 0.88 -2.09 -9.44
C SER A 497 0.71 -1.04 -10.53
N ASP A 498 1.45 -1.14 -11.63
CA ASP A 498 1.32 -0.22 -12.77
C ASP A 498 -0.07 -0.30 -13.42
N GLN A 499 -0.63 -1.52 -13.54
CA GLN A 499 -2.00 -1.68 -14.04
C GLN A 499 -3.04 -1.10 -13.08
N ARG A 500 -2.86 -1.24 -11.75
CA ARG A 500 -3.75 -0.64 -10.75
C ARG A 500 -3.66 0.88 -10.82
N TRP A 501 -2.45 1.44 -10.85
CA TRP A 501 -2.19 2.86 -11.08
C TRP A 501 -2.96 3.36 -12.30
N ARG A 502 -2.76 2.72 -13.46
CA ARG A 502 -3.43 3.14 -14.69
C ARG A 502 -4.94 2.98 -14.62
N LYS A 503 -5.46 1.92 -14.03
CA LYS A 503 -6.91 1.74 -13.88
C LYS A 503 -7.49 2.83 -12.98
N SER A 504 -6.92 2.99 -11.79
CA SER A 504 -7.39 3.91 -10.76
C SER A 504 -7.05 5.37 -11.02
N TRP A 505 -6.30 5.74 -12.05
CA TRP A 505 -5.90 7.13 -12.32
C TRP A 505 -5.85 7.42 -13.82
N THR A 506 -6.59 6.68 -14.64
CA THR A 506 -6.78 7.03 -16.05
C THR A 506 -8.23 6.81 -16.46
N GLN A 507 -8.77 7.67 -17.31
CA GLN A 507 -10.21 7.75 -17.60
C GLN A 507 -10.79 6.44 -18.18
N ARG A 508 -9.96 5.53 -18.72
CA ARG A 508 -10.40 4.50 -19.68
C ARG A 508 -11.04 3.23 -19.12
N ARG A 509 -11.01 3.01 -17.81
CA ARG A 509 -11.57 1.80 -17.19
C ARG A 509 -12.41 2.25 -16.00
N ASN A 510 -13.63 1.73 -15.86
CA ASN A 510 -14.65 2.04 -14.84
C ASN A 510 -14.14 1.86 -13.38
N SER A 511 -13.08 2.55 -13.00
CA SER A 511 -12.27 2.33 -11.79
C SER A 511 -12.49 3.42 -10.74
N PHE A 512 -13.26 4.46 -11.11
CA PHE A 512 -13.88 5.43 -10.22
C PHE A 512 -15.39 5.31 -10.34
N ASN A 513 -16.08 5.80 -9.31
CA ASN A 513 -17.53 5.81 -9.26
C ASN A 513 -18.09 6.46 -10.55
N PRO A 514 -18.88 5.71 -11.34
CA PRO A 514 -19.30 6.15 -12.68
C PRO A 514 -20.36 7.25 -12.65
N ARG A 515 -20.79 7.69 -11.46
CA ARG A 515 -21.74 8.78 -11.30
C ARG A 515 -21.07 10.09 -11.72
N GLY A 516 -21.62 10.71 -12.74
CA GLY A 516 -21.10 11.89 -13.42
C GLY A 516 -21.68 11.90 -14.82
N GLY A 517 -22.22 13.03 -15.29
CA GLY A 517 -22.71 13.11 -16.65
C GLY A 517 -21.56 12.80 -17.59
N SER A 518 -21.74 11.83 -18.50
CA SER A 518 -20.82 11.57 -19.61
C SER A 518 -20.70 12.83 -20.48
N THR A 519 -19.89 13.79 -20.04
CA THR A 519 -19.41 14.84 -20.90
C THR A 519 -18.42 14.14 -21.82
N SER A 520 -18.76 14.02 -23.10
CA SER A 520 -17.78 13.62 -24.11
C SER A 520 -16.58 14.55 -23.94
N PRO A 521 -15.41 14.06 -23.52
CA PRO A 521 -14.27 14.94 -23.39
C PRO A 521 -13.98 15.46 -24.79
N MET A 522 -13.95 16.78 -24.96
CA MET A 522 -13.24 17.36 -26.10
C MET A 522 -11.88 16.65 -26.16
N ARG A 523 -11.52 16.10 -27.32
CA ARG A 523 -10.21 15.44 -27.51
C ARG A 523 -9.12 16.50 -27.49
N VAL A 524 -8.82 17.00 -26.31
CA VAL A 524 -7.77 17.97 -26.06
C VAL A 524 -6.42 17.35 -26.44
N HIS A 525 -5.53 18.14 -27.04
CA HIS A 525 -4.22 17.66 -27.46
C HIS A 525 -3.40 17.21 -26.23
N ALA A 526 -2.57 16.16 -26.33
CA ALA A 526 -1.79 15.69 -25.18
C ALA A 526 -0.80 16.72 -24.65
N VAL A 527 -0.21 17.51 -25.54
CA VAL A 527 0.61 18.68 -25.19
C VAL A 527 -0.20 19.70 -24.40
N ASP A 528 -1.45 19.92 -24.77
CA ASP A 528 -2.31 20.90 -24.11
C ASP A 528 -2.63 20.45 -22.67
N ARG A 529 -3.00 19.17 -22.49
CA ARG A 529 -3.12 18.60 -21.15
C ARG A 529 -1.83 18.66 -20.34
N LEU A 530 -0.68 18.42 -20.97
CA LEU A 530 0.63 18.49 -20.31
C LEU A 530 0.95 19.92 -19.86
N VAL A 531 0.72 20.91 -20.72
CA VAL A 531 0.91 22.33 -20.41
C VAL A 531 -0.04 22.76 -19.29
N HIS A 532 -1.33 22.40 -19.36
CA HIS A 532 -2.29 22.68 -18.29
C HIS A 532 -1.92 22.04 -16.96
N ALA A 533 -1.48 20.78 -16.98
CA ALA A 533 -0.99 20.11 -15.77
C ALA A 533 0.22 20.84 -15.19
N LEU A 534 1.20 21.20 -16.03
CA LEU A 534 2.39 21.96 -15.61
C LEU A 534 2.04 23.33 -15.01
N LEU A 535 1.10 24.04 -15.62
CA LEU A 535 0.64 25.34 -15.13
C LEU A 535 -0.09 25.20 -13.78
N ALA A 536 -0.89 24.16 -13.61
CA ALA A 536 -1.60 23.90 -12.36
C ALA A 536 -0.65 23.48 -11.24
N THR A 537 0.31 22.58 -11.52
CA THR A 537 1.28 22.08 -10.52
C THR A 537 2.31 23.12 -10.11
N ARG A 538 2.55 24.15 -10.93
CA ARG A 538 3.46 25.24 -10.61
C ARG A 538 2.85 26.22 -9.59
N GLY A 539 1.52 26.25 -9.45
CA GLY A 539 0.84 27.25 -8.62
C GLY A 539 1.21 28.69 -9.01
N THR A 540 1.25 29.58 -8.02
CA THR A 540 1.68 30.98 -8.18
C THR A 540 3.19 31.17 -8.00
N ASP A 541 3.97 30.10 -7.84
CA ASP A 541 5.38 30.20 -7.49
C ASP A 541 6.23 30.80 -8.62
N SER A 542 6.94 31.86 -8.26
CA SER A 542 7.82 32.64 -9.14
C SER A 542 9.18 31.97 -9.41
N VAL A 543 9.37 30.70 -9.05
CA VAL A 543 10.65 30.00 -9.23
C VAL A 543 10.92 29.79 -10.74
N PRO A 544 12.18 29.95 -11.22
CA PRO A 544 12.44 30.14 -12.65
C PRO A 544 12.54 28.86 -13.49
N ALA A 545 12.59 27.66 -12.89
CA ALA A 545 12.78 26.40 -13.61
C ALA A 545 11.85 25.30 -13.08
N VAL A 546 11.19 24.59 -13.99
CA VAL A 546 10.44 23.37 -13.67
C VAL A 546 11.43 22.22 -13.59
N ASP A 547 11.44 21.52 -12.45
CA ASP A 547 12.33 20.39 -12.25
C ASP A 547 11.84 19.12 -12.97
N ASP A 548 12.71 18.10 -13.03
CA ASP A 548 12.38 16.81 -13.65
C ASP A 548 11.17 16.15 -12.99
N GLU A 549 10.94 16.42 -11.70
CA GLU A 549 9.90 15.78 -10.94
C GLU A 549 8.51 16.34 -11.28
N GLN A 550 8.40 17.66 -11.36
CA GLN A 550 7.21 18.37 -11.83
C GLN A 550 6.88 17.97 -13.27
N LEU A 551 7.87 17.84 -14.15
CA LEU A 551 7.67 17.34 -15.52
C LEU A 551 7.20 15.88 -15.55
N ALA A 552 7.78 15.02 -14.70
CA ALA A 552 7.40 13.63 -14.58
C ALA A 552 5.96 13.48 -14.07
N PHE A 553 5.60 14.21 -13.01
CA PHE A 553 4.24 14.24 -12.47
C PHE A 553 3.24 14.79 -13.48
N ALA A 554 3.55 15.91 -14.14
CA ALA A 554 2.66 16.48 -15.15
C ALA A 554 2.48 15.54 -16.35
N LEU A 555 3.51 14.79 -16.74
CA LEU A 555 3.38 13.72 -17.74
C LEU A 555 2.44 12.62 -17.24
N ASP A 556 2.56 12.20 -15.97
CA ASP A 556 1.70 11.21 -15.31
C ASP A 556 0.24 11.68 -15.24
N ALA A 557 0.00 12.92 -14.81
CA ALA A 557 -1.30 13.57 -14.71
C ALA A 557 -1.94 13.91 -16.06
N SER A 558 -1.16 14.18 -17.11
CA SER A 558 -1.69 14.54 -18.44
C SER A 558 -1.89 13.35 -19.37
N ALA A 559 -1.18 12.25 -19.13
CA ALA A 559 -1.26 11.03 -19.91
C ALA A 559 -2.36 10.07 -19.42
N TYR A 560 -3.45 10.63 -18.88
CA TYR A 560 -4.71 9.92 -18.59
C TYR A 560 -5.28 9.21 -19.81
N GLU A 561 -4.83 9.55 -21.03
CA GLU A 561 -5.18 8.80 -22.22
C GLU A 561 -4.00 8.66 -23.17
N GLY A 562 -3.84 7.44 -23.70
CA GLY A 562 -2.83 6.97 -24.65
C GLY A 562 -2.84 7.74 -25.97
N SER A 563 -2.46 9.00 -25.89
CA SER A 563 -2.14 9.80 -27.05
C SER A 563 -1.00 9.11 -27.75
N TRP A 564 -1.31 8.53 -28.91
CA TRP A 564 -0.35 7.95 -29.83
C TRP A 564 0.87 8.87 -30.04
N ARG A 565 0.69 10.19 -29.87
CA ARG A 565 1.74 11.22 -29.90
C ARG A 565 2.85 11.01 -28.86
N ILE A 566 2.55 10.49 -27.67
CA ILE A 566 3.56 10.13 -26.65
C ILE A 566 4.32 8.88 -27.09
N TYR A 567 3.63 7.90 -27.67
CA TYR A 567 4.31 6.72 -28.19
C TYR A 567 5.19 7.05 -29.40
N LEU A 568 4.79 8.02 -30.23
CA LEU A 568 5.64 8.53 -31.31
C LEU A 568 6.90 9.23 -30.81
N THR A 569 6.84 10.00 -29.72
CA THR A 569 8.03 10.68 -29.19
C THR A 569 9.04 9.69 -28.65
N LEU A 570 8.56 8.55 -28.17
CA LEU A 570 9.39 7.44 -27.69
C LEU A 570 9.95 6.56 -28.82
N PHE A 571 9.46 6.68 -30.06
CA PHE A 571 9.96 5.91 -31.20
C PHE A 571 11.33 6.45 -31.68
N PRO A 572 12.31 5.59 -32.05
CA PRO A 572 12.25 4.13 -32.20
C PRO A 572 12.60 3.32 -30.95
N ASN A 573 12.66 3.94 -29.76
CA ASN A 573 13.02 3.23 -28.52
C ASN A 573 11.87 2.35 -28.00
N ILE A 574 11.75 1.15 -28.58
CA ILE A 574 10.73 0.16 -28.22
C ILE A 574 10.74 -0.17 -26.72
N ARG A 575 11.91 -0.14 -26.07
CA ARG A 575 12.03 -0.37 -24.63
C ARG A 575 11.38 0.75 -23.83
N ALA A 576 11.57 2.01 -24.21
CA ALA A 576 10.90 3.14 -23.59
C ALA A 576 9.39 3.12 -23.83
N ILE A 577 8.95 2.78 -25.05
CA ILE A 577 7.52 2.55 -25.38
C ILE A 577 6.91 1.49 -24.46
N TYR A 578 7.57 0.33 -24.34
CA TYR A 578 7.09 -0.76 -23.48
C TYR A 578 7.02 -0.34 -22.01
N ARG A 579 8.05 0.31 -21.48
CA ARG A 579 8.06 0.79 -20.09
C ARG A 579 6.95 1.81 -19.86
N PHE A 580 6.82 2.81 -20.72
CA PHE A 580 5.75 3.80 -20.60
C PHE A 580 4.36 3.15 -20.68
N ALA A 581 4.20 2.11 -21.51
CA ALA A 581 2.93 1.41 -21.68
C ALA A 581 2.60 0.41 -20.57
N THR A 582 3.55 -0.10 -19.79
CA THR A 582 3.33 -1.28 -18.93
C THR A 582 4.08 -1.30 -17.59
N LEU A 583 5.08 -0.45 -17.43
CA LEU A 583 5.97 -0.36 -16.26
C LEU A 583 6.35 1.11 -16.05
N ARG A 584 5.37 2.01 -16.07
CA ARG A 584 5.58 3.45 -15.98
C ARG A 584 6.17 3.84 -14.63
N MET A 585 5.77 3.15 -13.56
CA MET A 585 6.40 3.28 -12.23
C MET A 585 7.89 2.90 -12.20
N TRP A 586 8.42 2.25 -13.24
CA TRP A 586 9.86 1.97 -13.36
C TRP A 586 10.66 3.06 -14.05
N MET A 587 10.00 4.02 -14.67
CA MET A 587 10.71 5.12 -15.31
C MET A 587 11.12 6.12 -14.24
N THR A 588 12.41 6.43 -14.17
CA THR A 588 12.92 7.47 -13.27
C THR A 588 12.28 8.82 -13.62
N ASP A 589 12.25 9.75 -12.68
CA ASP A 589 11.71 11.08 -12.96
C ASP A 589 12.48 11.79 -14.08
N PRO A 590 13.83 11.72 -14.13
CA PRO A 590 14.58 12.19 -15.30
C PRO A 590 14.18 11.52 -16.62
N GLU A 591 13.95 10.21 -16.62
CA GLU A 591 13.46 9.51 -17.83
C GLU A 591 12.10 10.05 -18.28
N LYS A 592 11.14 10.23 -17.35
CA LYS A 592 9.82 10.78 -17.67
C LYS A 592 9.90 12.25 -18.10
N ALA A 593 10.71 13.06 -17.44
CA ALA A 593 10.93 14.45 -17.79
C ALA A 593 11.49 14.59 -19.21
N GLN A 594 12.43 13.72 -19.59
CA GLN A 594 12.93 13.67 -20.96
C GLN A 594 11.83 13.39 -21.99
N VAL A 595 10.90 12.48 -21.68
CA VAL A 595 9.73 12.21 -22.54
C VAL A 595 8.82 13.43 -22.65
N ALA A 596 8.55 14.11 -21.53
CA ALA A 596 7.75 15.33 -21.51
C ALA A 596 8.39 16.43 -22.37
N ARG A 597 9.70 16.68 -22.21
CA ARG A 597 10.46 17.63 -23.04
C ARG A 597 10.43 17.26 -24.51
N GLN A 598 10.65 16.00 -24.87
CA GLN A 598 10.57 15.52 -26.25
C GLN A 598 9.17 15.75 -26.85
N LEU A 599 8.11 15.53 -26.07
CA LEU A 599 6.74 15.81 -26.47
C LEU A 599 6.51 17.30 -26.73
N LEU A 600 6.96 18.17 -25.82
CA LEU A 600 6.85 19.63 -25.98
C LEU A 600 7.66 20.15 -27.18
N ARG A 601 8.84 19.57 -27.47
CA ARG A 601 9.69 19.93 -28.63
C ARG A 601 9.08 19.48 -29.96
N ARG A 602 8.48 18.28 -30.00
CA ARG A 602 7.95 17.69 -31.24
C ARG A 602 6.69 18.39 -31.77
N TYR A 603 5.95 19.09 -30.91
CA TYR A 603 4.65 19.69 -31.25
C TYR A 603 4.57 21.18 -30.87
N PRO A 604 5.38 22.06 -31.50
CA PRO A 604 5.50 23.47 -31.11
C PRO A 604 4.21 24.29 -31.31
N ARG A 605 3.40 23.98 -32.33
CA ARG A 605 2.10 24.64 -32.57
C ARG A 605 1.08 24.31 -31.48
N ALA A 606 0.92 23.04 -31.14
CA ALA A 606 0.03 22.62 -30.07
C ALA A 606 0.44 23.21 -28.70
N ARG A 607 1.75 23.38 -28.49
CA ARG A 607 2.30 24.06 -27.32
C ARG A 607 1.92 25.54 -27.29
N ALA A 608 2.08 26.26 -28.41
CA ALA A 608 1.70 27.67 -28.49
C ALA A 608 0.20 27.85 -28.24
N ASN A 609 -0.65 27.02 -28.85
CA ASN A 609 -2.10 27.03 -28.65
C ASN A 609 -2.48 26.85 -27.17
N ALA A 610 -1.87 25.86 -26.52
CA ALA A 610 -2.09 25.56 -25.10
C ALA A 610 -1.72 26.74 -24.18
N LEU A 611 -0.59 27.41 -24.45
CA LEU A 611 -0.10 28.53 -23.63
C LEU A 611 -0.97 29.80 -23.77
N VAL A 612 -1.61 29.98 -24.92
CA VAL A 612 -2.47 31.14 -25.21
C VAL A 612 -3.95 30.82 -24.92
N GLY A 613 -4.29 29.57 -24.62
CA GLY A 613 -5.67 29.13 -24.39
C GLY A 613 -6.52 29.12 -25.67
N LEU A 614 -5.90 28.98 -26.83
CA LEU A 614 -6.57 29.02 -28.14
C LEU A 614 -6.96 27.61 -28.59
N VAL A 615 -8.25 27.42 -28.90
CA VAL A 615 -8.77 26.21 -29.55
C VAL A 615 -8.62 26.37 -31.07
N ASP A 616 -7.66 25.66 -31.68
CA ASP A 616 -7.52 25.44 -33.13
C ASP A 616 -7.81 26.65 -34.06
N THR A 617 -7.30 27.84 -33.75
CA THR A 617 -7.30 29.00 -34.67
C THR A 617 -5.89 29.52 -34.93
N ASP A 618 -5.68 29.99 -36.16
CA ASP A 618 -4.39 30.37 -36.77
C ASP A 618 -3.45 31.12 -35.83
N VAL A 619 -2.29 30.52 -35.62
CA VAL A 619 -1.16 31.07 -34.85
C VAL A 619 -0.36 31.97 -35.77
N ASP A 620 -0.87 33.16 -36.08
CA ASP A 620 0.00 34.14 -36.76
C ASP A 620 0.29 35.40 -35.94
N HIS A 621 -0.61 35.97 -35.12
CA HIS A 621 -0.34 37.36 -34.66
C HIS A 621 -0.57 37.74 -33.18
N GLN A 622 -0.72 36.82 -32.23
CA GLN A 622 -0.84 37.21 -30.81
C GLN A 622 -0.10 36.28 -29.83
N VAL A 623 1.22 36.38 -29.80
CA VAL A 623 2.05 35.83 -28.72
C VAL A 623 2.69 36.99 -27.98
N THR A 624 2.31 37.22 -26.73
CA THR A 624 3.05 38.07 -25.80
C THR A 624 4.31 37.32 -25.34
N GLY A 625 5.49 37.94 -25.49
CA GLY A 625 6.80 37.29 -25.39
C GLY A 625 7.11 36.63 -24.04
N ASP A 626 6.66 37.20 -22.93
CA ASP A 626 7.15 36.83 -21.59
C ASP A 626 6.76 35.40 -21.15
N ARG A 627 5.54 34.93 -21.45
CA ARG A 627 5.10 33.57 -21.08
C ARG A 627 5.74 32.50 -21.95
N LEU A 628 5.90 32.78 -23.25
CA LEU A 628 6.43 31.82 -24.21
C LEU A 628 7.96 31.71 -24.11
N GLU A 629 8.66 32.79 -23.75
CA GLU A 629 10.09 32.80 -23.48
C GLU A 629 10.42 32.09 -22.14
N ALA A 630 9.65 32.34 -21.08
CA ALA A 630 9.76 31.61 -19.82
C ALA A 630 9.47 30.10 -19.97
N PHE A 631 8.46 29.73 -20.79
CA PHE A 631 8.16 28.34 -21.08
C PHE A 631 9.13 27.70 -22.09
N SER A 632 9.81 28.48 -22.93
CA SER A 632 10.86 27.95 -23.84
C SER A 632 12.13 27.60 -23.08
N LYS A 633 12.50 28.36 -22.04
CA LYS A 633 13.60 28.01 -21.11
C LYS A 633 13.36 26.66 -20.40
N LEU A 634 12.10 26.32 -20.16
CA LEU A 634 11.65 25.04 -19.58
C LEU A 634 11.93 23.82 -20.49
N ILE A 635 12.04 24.07 -21.80
CA ILE A 635 12.16 23.05 -22.85
C ILE A 635 13.61 22.84 -23.29
N GLU A 636 14.50 23.81 -23.10
CA GLU A 636 15.89 23.75 -23.57
C GLU A 636 16.87 23.08 -22.60
N VAL A 637 16.50 22.93 -21.32
CA VAL A 637 17.29 22.22 -20.28
C VAL A 637 17.13 20.71 -20.40
#